data_AF-A0A7C3DRV6-F1
#
_entry.id   AF-A0A7C3DRV6-F1
#
_cell.length_a   1.000
_cell.length_b   1.000
_cell.length_c   1.000
_cell.angle_alpha   90.00
_cell.angle_beta   90.00
_cell.angle_gamma   90.00
#
_symmetry.space_group_name_H-M   'P 1'
#
loop_
_entity.id
_entity.type
_entity.pdbx_description
1 polymer ?
#
loop_
_entity_poly.entity_id
_entity_poly.type
_entity_poly.pdbx_seq_one_letter_code
_entity_poly.pdbx_strand_id
1 'polypeptide(L)'
;MKRRQVFRWQASLLMVWATVPHQVITANQAPVWISRPVTNALVGQAYEYFLHATDPDGDAVDYLPVTVPAWLGIAEAPEPRIYTVAGTLERGNGKPALQVQLASPSTGAYDAAGNLFVADMDNHRVWKLAPDGTMTVIAGTGEPGFSGDGGAALRARLSSPIGVTVDNQGNVFIADRDNHRVRRVSSAGLIITVAGTGEPGFSGDGGPAQAARLHAPSAVAWSPAGRLYIADTENHRVREISPTGLISTFAGTGDTAFNGDGIPATAAALWAPSGLAVPPHGQVSLLIADTAHNRVRRVMPSGLIETVAGTGTAGFSGDNGPATQARLDNPRGLAASTSGVWIADTRNNRIRRVAPDGTIATVAGIGRYGFRGDGGPATEAWMVLPHGVALTPANTFLVFDTYNARLREVNAAGVIQTVAGTGTPGSTGDGGPATAATFNQPLGLAAGPGGVVYVADSQSHRVRRITSDGTIITVAGTGVGGDGGDGGPGVEAQLFNPAGLALDAAGNLYIADQGNHRIRRLGTDGIIARFAGTGEPGYGGSGGLAILAKLRDPYGVAFDAAGNLYVTELGNHRVRRIGPEGIIHDVAGTGESGYSGDGGPATAARLNHPQGVAVDAAGNLYIADSDNHRIRKVGVDGKINTIAGTGVAGFSGDGAAATAARLNYPVGLALDTDGSLFVADYWNHRIRQVLPNGRITTVIGSGNTGPAGGGYSGDGGPPALAMMLYPTDVKLAADGELITVETRLGVVRRVFTHGKVLHGTPTAAAAGAREVAVQAVAGGLAATQTFALVVETPPAITLQPRSQVAMQGARATFVVEASGSSPLNYQWLRNGAALSDFGRFGGTATPQLTIENAQPEDAGTYAVQVLNPGGSVLSAAVQLTVDTNVPPTLSQAGLRNGQIVLLVSGPAGRRCEIESAPDFANWVKLTEVTLAAAPVEVTDRVTGRVRFYRALIR
;
A
#
# COMPACT_ATOMS: atom_id res chain seq x y z
N MET A 1 -81.73 53.98 -48.61
CA MET A 1 -80.62 54.73 -47.98
C MET A 1 -80.60 54.36 -46.50
N LYS A 2 -79.55 53.68 -46.07
CA LYS A 2 -79.52 52.58 -45.06
C LYS A 2 -79.22 53.14 -43.65
N ARG A 3 -80.16 53.34 -42.72
CA ARG A 3 -80.96 52.48 -41.80
C ARG A 3 -80.19 51.66 -40.73
N ARG A 4 -80.30 52.15 -39.47
CA ARG A 4 -80.60 51.47 -38.18
C ARG A 4 -80.24 49.99 -37.98
N GLN A 5 -79.61 49.67 -36.82
CA GLN A 5 -80.10 48.82 -35.69
C GLN A 5 -78.93 48.51 -34.72
N VAL A 6 -78.94 48.73 -33.39
CA VAL A 6 -79.75 48.24 -32.23
C VAL A 6 -79.13 47.03 -31.51
N PHE A 7 -79.01 47.17 -30.18
CA PHE A 7 -78.77 46.18 -29.10
C PHE A 7 -79.36 44.76 -29.29
N ARG A 8 -78.67 43.72 -28.76
CA ARG A 8 -79.12 42.81 -27.65
C ARG A 8 -78.37 41.42 -27.57
N TRP A 9 -77.81 41.14 -26.38
CA TRP A 9 -77.85 39.93 -25.49
C TRP A 9 -77.22 38.53 -25.81
N GLN A 10 -76.59 37.98 -24.73
CA GLN A 10 -76.39 36.58 -24.25
C GLN A 10 -75.32 35.69 -24.94
N ALA A 11 -74.49 34.86 -24.28
CA ALA A 11 -74.33 34.43 -22.89
C ALA A 11 -73.02 33.60 -22.68
N SER A 12 -72.54 33.58 -21.43
CA SER A 12 -71.87 32.50 -20.66
C SER A 12 -70.57 31.81 -21.12
N LEU A 13 -69.51 32.10 -20.34
CA LEU A 13 -68.75 31.17 -19.47
C LEU A 13 -68.16 29.86 -20.06
N LEU A 14 -66.82 29.80 -20.18
CA LEU A 14 -66.01 28.81 -19.44
C LEU A 14 -64.52 29.20 -19.42
N MET A 15 -64.00 29.44 -18.22
CA MET A 15 -62.56 29.45 -17.91
C MET A 15 -62.02 28.01 -17.98
N VAL A 16 -60.88 27.82 -18.65
CA VAL A 16 -59.83 26.93 -18.17
C VAL A 16 -58.50 27.66 -18.37
N TRP A 17 -57.96 28.21 -17.28
CA TRP A 17 -56.54 28.52 -17.21
C TRP A 17 -55.82 27.20 -17.05
N ALA A 18 -55.11 26.75 -18.09
CA ALA A 18 -54.02 25.81 -17.90
C ALA A 18 -52.89 26.59 -17.24
N THR A 19 -52.78 26.46 -15.92
CA THR A 19 -51.57 26.80 -15.17
C THR A 19 -50.41 26.03 -15.77
N VAL A 20 -49.52 26.73 -16.47
CA VAL A 20 -48.13 26.33 -16.64
C VAL A 20 -47.57 26.09 -15.23
N PRO A 21 -46.88 24.97 -14.94
CA PRO A 21 -46.21 24.83 -13.66
C PRO A 21 -45.21 25.96 -13.56
N HIS A 22 -45.28 26.75 -12.48
CA HIS A 22 -44.19 27.63 -12.09
C HIS A 22 -42.88 26.83 -12.22
N GLN A 23 -41.97 27.26 -13.09
CA GLN A 23 -40.57 26.94 -12.90
C GLN A 23 -40.26 27.38 -11.48
N VAL A 24 -40.05 26.40 -10.60
CA VAL A 24 -39.37 26.65 -9.34
C VAL A 24 -38.01 27.18 -9.79
N ILE A 25 -37.81 28.49 -9.66
CA ILE A 25 -36.50 29.09 -9.76
C ILE A 25 -35.77 28.52 -8.54
N THR A 26 -35.05 27.41 -8.73
CA THR A 26 -34.05 26.98 -7.76
C THR A 26 -33.09 28.15 -7.63
N ALA A 27 -32.86 28.61 -6.39
CA ALA A 27 -31.90 29.68 -6.15
C ALA A 27 -30.56 29.26 -6.76
N ASN A 28 -29.97 30.14 -7.57
CA ASN A 28 -28.68 29.89 -8.21
C ASN A 28 -27.67 29.45 -7.16
N GLN A 29 -26.92 28.37 -7.41
CA GLN A 29 -25.90 27.91 -6.47
C GLN A 29 -24.50 28.35 -6.94
N ALA A 30 -23.54 28.31 -6.03
CA ALA A 30 -22.15 28.58 -6.37
C ALA A 30 -21.48 27.27 -6.82
N PRO A 31 -20.49 27.33 -7.72
CA PRO A 31 -19.78 26.14 -8.17
C PRO A 31 -19.01 25.47 -7.03
N VAL A 32 -18.87 24.16 -7.07
CA VAL A 32 -18.21 23.33 -6.06
C VAL A 32 -16.94 22.72 -6.65
N TRP A 33 -15.80 22.98 -6.01
CA TRP A 33 -14.50 22.43 -6.43
C TRP A 33 -14.41 20.93 -6.21
N ILE A 34 -13.98 20.20 -7.24
CA ILE A 34 -13.73 18.76 -7.19
C ILE A 34 -12.24 18.45 -7.29
N SER A 35 -11.48 19.27 -8.03
CA SER A 35 -10.03 19.11 -8.15
C SER A 35 -9.33 19.38 -6.82
N ARG A 36 -8.30 18.57 -6.50
CA ARG A 36 -7.44 18.79 -5.33
C ARG A 36 -6.08 19.33 -5.76
N PRO A 37 -5.61 20.42 -5.15
CA PRO A 37 -4.36 21.05 -5.55
C PRO A 37 -3.15 20.18 -5.26
N VAL A 38 -2.22 20.16 -6.22
CA VAL A 38 -0.86 19.65 -5.99
C VAL A 38 -0.13 20.71 -5.17
N THR A 39 0.23 20.39 -3.94
CA THR A 39 0.79 21.39 -3.01
C THR A 39 2.28 21.61 -3.18
N ASN A 40 2.95 20.90 -4.09
CA ASN A 40 4.41 20.97 -4.23
C ASN A 40 4.81 21.10 -5.71
N ALA A 41 5.80 21.95 -5.99
CA ALA A 41 6.42 22.07 -7.30
C ALA A 41 7.94 21.99 -7.18
N LEU A 42 8.64 21.54 -8.22
CA LEU A 42 10.11 21.48 -8.25
C LEU A 42 10.65 22.58 -9.16
N VAL A 43 11.65 23.32 -8.69
CA VAL A 43 12.33 24.34 -9.50
C VAL A 43 12.83 23.73 -10.81
N GLY A 44 12.50 24.38 -11.93
CA GLY A 44 12.91 23.96 -13.27
C GLY A 44 12.10 22.81 -13.88
N GLN A 45 11.10 22.27 -13.17
CA GLN A 45 10.17 21.28 -13.72
C GLN A 45 8.80 21.89 -14.01
N ALA A 46 8.15 21.43 -15.08
CA ALA A 46 6.79 21.85 -15.38
C ALA A 46 5.85 21.42 -14.23
N TYR A 47 5.10 22.38 -13.71
CA TYR A 47 4.00 22.18 -12.79
C TYR A 47 2.69 22.31 -13.57
N GLU A 48 1.81 21.34 -13.39
CA GLU A 48 0.46 21.34 -13.92
C GLU A 48 -0.51 20.98 -12.79
N TYR A 49 -1.58 21.76 -12.65
CA TYR A 49 -2.70 21.47 -11.75
C TYR A 49 -4.01 21.75 -12.48
N PHE A 50 -4.84 20.72 -12.68
CA PHE A 50 -6.12 20.86 -13.35
C PHE A 50 -7.14 21.49 -12.41
N LEU A 51 -7.78 22.53 -12.91
CA LEU A 51 -8.87 23.22 -12.25
C LEU A 51 -10.17 22.57 -12.68
N HIS A 52 -10.92 22.05 -11.71
CA HIS A 52 -12.24 21.53 -11.96
C HIS A 52 -13.19 21.79 -10.80
N ALA A 53 -14.32 22.41 -11.13
CA ALA A 53 -15.47 22.62 -10.28
C ALA A 53 -16.73 22.33 -11.10
N THR A 54 -17.75 21.80 -10.43
CA THR A 54 -19.09 21.60 -11.01
C THR A 54 -20.06 22.60 -10.43
N ASP A 55 -20.98 23.07 -11.25
CA ASP A 55 -22.11 23.85 -10.78
C ASP A 55 -23.32 22.95 -10.49
N PRO A 56 -23.90 22.96 -9.26
CA PRO A 56 -25.02 22.09 -8.90
C PRO A 56 -26.27 22.23 -9.78
N ASP A 57 -26.49 23.42 -10.32
CA ASP A 57 -27.60 23.83 -11.18
C ASP A 57 -27.28 23.74 -12.68
N GLY A 58 -26.04 23.39 -13.02
CA GLY A 58 -25.61 23.05 -14.38
C GLY A 58 -25.14 24.23 -15.22
N ASP A 59 -24.85 25.37 -14.60
CA ASP A 59 -24.25 26.51 -15.30
C ASP A 59 -22.82 26.21 -15.75
N ALA A 60 -22.39 26.87 -16.83
CA ALA A 60 -21.01 26.78 -17.29
C ALA A 60 -20.06 27.43 -16.28
N VAL A 61 -18.99 26.70 -15.92
CA VAL A 61 -18.01 27.14 -14.94
C VAL A 61 -16.80 27.77 -15.62
N ASP A 62 -16.55 29.05 -15.34
CA ASP A 62 -15.34 29.76 -15.72
C ASP A 62 -14.32 29.79 -14.56
N TYR A 63 -13.03 29.90 -14.90
CA TYR A 63 -11.95 29.93 -13.92
C TYR A 63 -11.14 31.22 -14.02
N LEU A 64 -11.04 31.94 -12.89
CA LEU A 64 -10.34 33.21 -12.80
C LEU A 64 -9.19 33.13 -11.78
N PRO A 65 -7.99 33.63 -12.13
CA PRO A 65 -6.91 33.72 -11.15
C PRO A 65 -7.24 34.80 -10.11
N VAL A 66 -7.06 34.49 -8.83
CA VAL A 66 -7.18 35.47 -7.74
C VAL A 66 -5.79 35.87 -7.26
N THR A 67 -5.04 34.88 -6.76
CA THR A 67 -3.67 35.06 -6.29
C THR A 67 -2.84 33.94 -6.90
N VAL A 68 -2.20 34.18 -8.04
CA VAL A 68 -1.32 33.18 -8.68
C VAL A 68 0.09 33.78 -8.82
N PRO A 69 1.17 33.01 -8.53
CA PRO A 69 2.53 33.45 -8.80
C PRO A 69 2.72 33.78 -10.28
N ALA A 70 3.56 34.76 -10.60
CA ALA A 70 3.76 35.21 -11.99
C ALA A 70 4.23 34.12 -12.97
N TRP A 71 4.83 33.03 -12.46
CA TRP A 71 5.28 31.90 -13.27
C TRP A 71 4.15 30.88 -13.56
N LEU A 72 2.97 31.04 -12.93
CA LEU A 72 1.85 30.10 -12.97
C LEU A 72 0.62 30.76 -13.59
N GLY A 73 0.13 30.24 -14.72
CA GLY A 73 -1.01 30.78 -15.48
C GLY A 73 -2.13 29.76 -15.68
N ILE A 74 -3.31 30.21 -16.10
CA ILE A 74 -4.46 29.36 -16.42
C ILE A 74 -4.58 29.23 -17.94
N ALA A 75 -4.72 28.00 -18.45
CA ALA A 75 -4.98 27.71 -19.87
C ALA A 75 -6.05 26.61 -20.03
N GLU A 76 -6.51 26.39 -21.25
CA GLU A 76 -7.31 25.20 -21.57
C GLU A 76 -6.54 23.92 -21.30
N ALA A 77 -7.23 22.90 -20.80
CA ALA A 77 -6.70 21.55 -20.75
C ALA A 77 -6.39 21.08 -22.19
N PRO A 78 -5.15 20.65 -22.48
CA PRO A 78 -4.80 20.23 -23.84
C PRO A 78 -5.45 18.90 -24.25
N GLU A 79 -5.87 18.07 -23.29
CA GLU A 79 -6.46 16.74 -23.49
C GLU A 79 -7.34 16.35 -22.28
N PRO A 80 -8.33 15.45 -22.44
CA PRO A 80 -9.08 14.87 -21.32
C PRO A 80 -8.15 14.21 -20.29
N ARG A 81 -8.55 14.22 -19.02
CA ARG A 81 -7.73 13.70 -17.90
C ARG A 81 -8.57 12.81 -16.97
N ILE A 82 -7.98 11.72 -16.48
CA ILE A 82 -8.64 10.79 -15.53
C ILE A 82 -8.14 10.97 -14.10
N TYR A 83 -9.03 10.94 -13.12
CA TYR A 83 -8.69 11.05 -11.69
C TYR A 83 -9.44 10.03 -10.85
N THR A 84 -8.86 9.66 -9.73
CA THR A 84 -9.53 8.95 -8.63
C THR A 84 -10.38 9.93 -7.85
N VAL A 85 -11.69 9.72 -7.86
CA VAL A 85 -12.66 10.56 -7.11
C VAL A 85 -13.14 9.88 -5.84
N ALA A 86 -12.98 8.56 -5.74
CA ALA A 86 -13.19 7.83 -4.50
C ALA A 86 -12.38 6.53 -4.47
N GLY A 87 -12.15 6.01 -3.28
CA GLY A 87 -11.21 4.92 -3.09
C GLY A 87 -9.80 5.49 -2.95
N THR A 88 -9.00 4.87 -2.09
CA THR A 88 -7.61 5.23 -1.89
C THR A 88 -6.72 4.19 -2.56
N LEU A 89 -5.70 4.67 -3.28
CA LEU A 89 -4.56 3.83 -3.67
C LEU A 89 -3.69 3.45 -2.45
N GLU A 90 -3.88 4.11 -1.31
CA GLU A 90 -3.18 3.88 -0.04
C GLU A 90 -4.14 3.58 1.12
N ARG A 91 -4.29 2.29 1.48
CA ARG A 91 -5.19 1.78 2.52
C ARG A 91 -4.81 2.23 3.95
N GLY A 92 -5.01 3.50 4.31
CA GLY A 92 -4.92 3.97 5.71
C GLY A 92 -3.54 4.46 6.18
N ASN A 93 -2.66 4.87 5.26
CA ASN A 93 -1.35 5.42 5.62
C ASN A 93 -1.47 6.70 6.47
N GLY A 94 -0.81 6.74 7.62
CA GLY A 94 -0.84 7.88 8.56
C GLY A 94 -2.10 7.97 9.43
N LYS A 95 -2.87 6.88 9.54
CA LYS A 95 -4.09 6.82 10.37
C LYS A 95 -3.82 6.10 11.70
N PRO A 96 -4.70 6.26 12.71
CA PRO A 96 -4.69 5.42 13.89
C PRO A 96 -4.77 3.93 13.52
N ALA A 97 -4.01 3.09 14.20
CA ALA A 97 -3.81 1.68 13.87
C ALA A 97 -5.12 0.85 13.78
N LEU A 98 -6.12 1.19 14.61
CA LEU A 98 -7.44 0.56 14.60
C LEU A 98 -8.28 0.90 13.37
N GLN A 99 -7.87 1.91 12.59
CA GLN A 99 -8.53 2.32 11.35
C GLN A 99 -7.79 1.81 10.11
N VAL A 100 -6.60 1.23 10.27
CA VAL A 100 -5.81 0.69 9.16
C VAL A 100 -6.28 -0.70 8.78
N GLN A 101 -6.38 -0.94 7.47
CA GLN A 101 -6.78 -2.24 6.93
C GLN A 101 -5.55 -3.07 6.62
N LEU A 102 -5.36 -4.11 7.42
CA LEU A 102 -4.41 -5.15 7.15
C LEU A 102 -5.06 -6.24 6.28
N ALA A 103 -4.26 -7.00 5.57
CA ALA A 103 -4.65 -8.15 4.77
C ALA A 103 -3.63 -9.27 4.97
N SER A 104 -3.97 -10.19 5.88
CA SER A 104 -3.07 -11.27 6.33
C SER A 104 -1.77 -10.76 6.98
N PRO A 105 -1.84 -9.97 8.07
CA PRO A 105 -0.66 -9.61 8.85
C PRO A 105 -0.03 -10.89 9.41
N SER A 106 1.25 -11.09 9.13
CA SER A 106 1.89 -12.40 9.27
C SER A 106 2.86 -12.47 10.45
N THR A 107 3.64 -11.41 10.66
CA THR A 107 4.56 -11.27 11.80
C THR A 107 4.93 -9.82 12.04
N GLY A 108 5.66 -9.55 13.12
CA GLY A 108 6.21 -8.23 13.39
C GLY A 108 7.39 -8.24 14.35
N ALA A 109 8.12 -7.13 14.35
CA ALA A 109 9.29 -6.93 15.19
C ALA A 109 9.33 -5.50 15.73
N TYR A 110 9.70 -5.36 17.00
CA TYR A 110 9.90 -4.06 17.63
C TYR A 110 11.33 -3.56 17.43
N ASP A 111 11.48 -2.25 17.22
CA ASP A 111 12.76 -1.58 17.41
C ASP A 111 12.96 -1.13 18.87
N ALA A 112 14.15 -0.60 19.16
CA ALA A 112 14.49 -0.09 20.50
C ALA A 112 13.68 1.16 20.90
N ALA A 113 13.03 1.84 19.95
CA ALA A 113 12.17 3.00 20.21
C ALA A 113 10.71 2.59 20.45
N GLY A 114 10.39 1.30 20.41
CA GLY A 114 9.04 0.77 20.61
C GLY A 114 8.15 0.86 19.39
N ASN A 115 8.68 1.14 18.20
CA ASN A 115 7.92 1.02 16.96
C ASN A 115 7.79 -0.45 16.57
N LEU A 116 6.60 -0.87 16.20
CA LEU A 116 6.34 -2.21 15.67
C LEU A 116 6.33 -2.18 14.15
N PHE A 117 7.13 -3.02 13.52
CA PHE A 117 7.09 -3.24 12.08
C PHE A 117 6.32 -4.51 11.76
N VAL A 118 5.40 -4.45 10.78
CA VAL A 118 4.44 -5.52 10.49
C VAL A 118 4.48 -5.88 9.03
N ALA A 119 4.67 -7.16 8.73
CA ALA A 119 4.55 -7.70 7.38
C ALA A 119 3.08 -7.97 7.04
N ASP A 120 2.58 -7.33 5.99
CA ASP A 120 1.19 -7.39 5.55
C ASP A 120 1.11 -8.06 4.18
N MET A 121 0.85 -9.37 4.21
CA MET A 121 1.19 -10.30 3.13
C MET A 121 0.38 -10.00 1.86
N ASP A 122 -0.95 -9.96 1.98
CA ASP A 122 -1.84 -9.85 0.82
C ASP A 122 -1.95 -8.41 0.33
N ASN A 123 -1.58 -7.44 1.16
CA ASN A 123 -1.41 -6.04 0.75
C ASN A 123 -0.02 -5.75 0.19
N HIS A 124 0.90 -6.72 0.16
CA HIS A 124 2.25 -6.54 -0.39
C HIS A 124 3.03 -5.35 0.20
N ARG A 125 2.87 -5.12 1.50
CA ARG A 125 3.39 -3.95 2.22
C ARG A 125 4.04 -4.34 3.55
N VAL A 126 4.87 -3.43 4.04
CA VAL A 126 5.35 -3.44 5.42
C VAL A 126 4.95 -2.13 6.09
N TRP A 127 4.32 -2.27 7.25
CA TRP A 127 3.83 -1.16 8.07
C TRP A 127 4.77 -0.89 9.24
N LYS A 128 4.74 0.34 9.73
CA LYS A 128 5.26 0.77 11.02
C LYS A 128 4.11 1.30 11.86
N LEU A 129 3.91 0.72 13.02
CA LEU A 129 3.05 1.23 14.10
C LEU A 129 3.94 1.95 15.12
N ALA A 130 3.76 3.26 15.24
CA ALA A 130 4.47 4.08 16.20
C ALA A 130 3.81 4.00 17.61
N PRO A 131 4.55 4.31 18.69
CA PRO A 131 4.03 4.27 20.07
C PRO A 131 2.80 5.16 20.33
N ASP A 132 2.59 6.19 19.49
CA ASP A 132 1.43 7.08 19.55
C ASP A 132 0.15 6.44 18.95
N GLY A 133 0.25 5.22 18.41
CA GLY A 133 -0.84 4.51 17.77
C GLY A 133 -1.02 4.84 16.29
N THR A 134 -0.13 5.64 15.68
CA THR A 134 -0.17 5.96 14.25
C THR A 134 0.49 4.87 13.43
N MET A 135 -0.15 4.48 12.31
CA MET A 135 0.34 3.42 11.44
C MET A 135 0.64 3.95 10.03
N THR A 136 1.86 3.70 9.56
CA THR A 136 2.41 4.23 8.30
C THR A 136 3.03 3.12 7.47
N VAL A 137 2.95 3.23 6.14
CA VAL A 137 3.67 2.32 5.25
C VAL A 137 5.15 2.69 5.29
N ILE A 138 6.03 1.70 5.36
CA ILE A 138 7.49 1.92 5.23
C ILE A 138 8.09 1.28 3.98
N ALA A 139 7.41 0.28 3.40
CA ALA A 139 7.83 -0.34 2.15
C ALA A 139 6.65 -1.01 1.44
N GLY A 140 6.74 -1.09 0.10
CA GLY A 140 5.74 -1.74 -0.73
C GLY A 140 4.72 -0.77 -1.30
N THR A 141 4.51 -0.84 -2.62
CA THR A 141 3.49 -0.03 -3.31
C THR A 141 2.05 -0.53 -3.09
N GLY A 142 1.86 -1.75 -2.59
CA GLY A 142 0.56 -2.42 -2.59
C GLY A 142 0.36 -3.40 -3.75
N GLU A 143 1.18 -3.29 -4.80
CA GLU A 143 1.14 -4.21 -5.95
C GLU A 143 2.23 -5.27 -5.85
N PRO A 144 1.93 -6.55 -6.17
CA PRO A 144 2.91 -7.62 -6.15
C PRO A 144 3.97 -7.41 -7.23
N GLY A 145 5.20 -7.79 -6.91
CA GLY A 145 6.34 -7.85 -7.83
C GLY A 145 7.62 -7.33 -7.20
N PHE A 146 8.66 -7.15 -8.01
CA PHE A 146 9.99 -6.72 -7.55
C PHE A 146 10.44 -5.44 -8.26
N SER A 147 10.83 -4.41 -7.49
CA SER A 147 11.51 -3.21 -8.00
C SER A 147 12.19 -2.44 -6.87
N GLY A 148 12.87 -1.34 -7.21
CA GLY A 148 13.20 -0.26 -6.27
C GLY A 148 14.52 -0.37 -5.52
N ASP A 149 15.39 -1.33 -5.85
CA ASP A 149 16.72 -1.42 -5.23
C ASP A 149 17.52 -0.12 -5.43
N GLY A 150 18.05 0.42 -4.33
CA GLY A 150 18.76 1.70 -4.28
C GLY A 150 17.85 2.93 -4.23
N GLY A 151 16.52 2.75 -4.32
CA GLY A 151 15.53 3.81 -4.29
C GLY A 151 14.66 3.81 -3.03
N ALA A 152 13.64 4.68 -3.01
CA ALA A 152 12.71 4.80 -1.88
C ALA A 152 11.84 3.55 -1.71
N ALA A 153 11.78 3.02 -0.49
CA ALA A 153 11.08 1.80 -0.14
C ALA A 153 9.56 1.86 -0.42
N LEU A 154 8.96 3.05 -0.30
CA LEU A 154 7.54 3.29 -0.61
C LEU A 154 7.21 3.12 -2.10
N ARG A 155 8.21 3.23 -2.98
CA ARG A 155 8.05 3.07 -4.44
C ARG A 155 8.46 1.67 -4.93
N ALA A 156 8.98 0.84 -4.03
CA ALA A 156 9.41 -0.51 -4.36
C ALA A 156 8.23 -1.48 -4.31
N ARG A 157 8.21 -2.42 -5.26
CA ARG A 157 7.29 -3.55 -5.21
C ARG A 157 7.88 -4.66 -4.33
N LEU A 158 7.01 -5.24 -3.52
CA LEU A 158 7.22 -6.46 -2.75
C LEU A 158 6.17 -7.46 -3.22
N SER A 159 6.38 -8.76 -2.99
CA SER A 159 5.41 -9.79 -3.31
C SER A 159 5.27 -10.74 -2.12
N SER A 160 4.13 -10.63 -1.45
CA SER A 160 3.78 -11.39 -0.24
C SER A 160 4.86 -11.32 0.85
N PRO A 161 5.25 -10.12 1.32
CA PRO A 161 6.20 -9.99 2.42
C PRO A 161 5.61 -10.67 3.67
N ILE A 162 6.35 -11.59 4.26
CA ILE A 162 5.82 -12.49 5.30
C ILE A 162 6.66 -12.50 6.59
N GLY A 163 7.95 -12.19 6.49
CA GLY A 163 8.88 -12.17 7.61
C GLY A 163 9.47 -10.78 7.78
N VAL A 164 9.50 -10.25 9.00
CA VAL A 164 10.20 -8.99 9.30
C VAL A 164 11.04 -9.10 10.58
N THR A 165 12.20 -8.44 10.59
CA THR A 165 13.04 -8.25 11.77
C THR A 165 13.72 -6.89 11.69
N VAL A 166 14.22 -6.38 12.80
CA VAL A 166 14.90 -5.08 12.87
C VAL A 166 16.25 -5.25 13.54
N ASP A 167 17.26 -4.59 12.99
CA ASP A 167 18.58 -4.55 13.62
C ASP A 167 18.70 -3.45 14.68
N ASN A 168 19.83 -3.42 15.37
CA ASN A 168 20.10 -2.44 16.41
C ASN A 168 20.20 -0.99 15.89
N GLN A 169 20.22 -0.78 14.56
CA GLN A 169 20.29 0.53 13.91
C GLN A 169 18.92 0.99 13.40
N GLY A 170 17.87 0.17 13.58
CA GLY A 170 16.53 0.45 13.08
C GLY A 170 16.33 0.10 11.60
N ASN A 171 17.23 -0.65 10.97
CA ASN A 171 17.02 -1.15 9.62
C ASN A 171 16.07 -2.35 9.67
N VAL A 172 15.07 -2.35 8.80
CA VAL A 172 14.04 -3.39 8.73
C VAL A 172 14.40 -4.38 7.63
N PHE A 173 14.55 -5.65 7.98
CA PHE A 173 14.77 -6.75 7.04
C PHE A 173 13.45 -7.46 6.76
N ILE A 174 13.20 -7.78 5.50
CA ILE A 174 11.93 -8.27 4.99
C ILE A 174 12.18 -9.54 4.19
N ALA A 175 11.53 -10.64 4.56
CA ALA A 175 11.43 -11.83 3.72
C ALA A 175 10.37 -11.58 2.64
N ASP A 176 10.84 -11.25 1.43
CA ASP A 176 10.03 -10.94 0.25
C ASP A 176 9.75 -12.25 -0.49
N ARG A 177 8.81 -13.02 0.07
CA ARG A 177 8.65 -14.46 -0.12
C ARG A 177 8.54 -14.85 -1.59
N ASP A 178 7.58 -14.27 -2.28
CA ASP A 178 7.26 -14.69 -3.65
C ASP A 178 8.22 -14.07 -4.66
N ASN A 179 9.02 -13.07 -4.25
CA ASN A 179 10.17 -12.59 -5.01
C ASN A 179 11.47 -13.35 -4.70
N HIS A 180 11.43 -14.36 -3.82
CA HIS A 180 12.56 -15.23 -3.46
C HIS A 180 13.80 -14.46 -2.99
N ARG A 181 13.59 -13.38 -2.24
CA ARG A 181 14.63 -12.45 -1.78
C ARG A 181 14.44 -12.06 -0.33
N VAL A 182 15.51 -11.56 0.28
CA VAL A 182 15.45 -10.78 1.51
C VAL A 182 15.84 -9.35 1.20
N ARG A 183 14.99 -8.41 1.62
CA ARG A 183 15.14 -6.97 1.38
C ARG A 183 15.51 -6.28 2.69
N ARG A 184 16.22 -5.16 2.63
CA ARG A 184 16.50 -4.29 3.77
C ARG A 184 16.02 -2.89 3.47
N VAL A 185 15.20 -2.35 4.35
CA VAL A 185 14.82 -0.94 4.40
C VAL A 185 15.67 -0.25 5.45
N SER A 186 16.46 0.74 5.05
CA SER A 186 17.26 1.51 6.00
C SER A 186 16.38 2.44 6.84
N SER A 187 16.89 2.94 7.97
CA SER A 187 16.25 4.03 8.73
C SER A 187 15.94 5.29 7.89
N ALA A 188 16.69 5.52 6.80
CA ALA A 188 16.43 6.59 5.81
C ALA A 188 15.35 6.27 4.76
N GLY A 189 14.69 5.11 4.84
CA GLY A 189 13.62 4.71 3.90
C GLY A 189 14.09 4.23 2.53
N LEU A 190 15.37 3.88 2.35
CA LEU A 190 15.89 3.25 1.14
C LEU A 190 15.77 1.72 1.22
N ILE A 191 15.43 1.08 0.10
CA ILE A 191 15.36 -0.39 0.03
C ILE A 191 16.42 -0.99 -0.88
N ILE A 192 17.00 -2.11 -0.47
CA ILE A 192 17.92 -2.91 -1.27
C ILE A 192 17.66 -4.41 -1.10
N THR A 193 18.09 -5.23 -2.05
CA THR A 193 18.24 -6.69 -1.86
C THR A 193 19.50 -7.00 -1.07
N VAL A 194 19.36 -7.74 0.02
CA VAL A 194 20.50 -8.21 0.84
C VAL A 194 20.79 -9.69 0.65
N ALA A 195 19.82 -10.46 0.15
CA ALA A 195 20.01 -11.86 -0.19
C ALA A 195 19.00 -12.34 -1.25
N GLY A 196 19.39 -13.34 -2.05
CA GLY A 196 18.53 -13.91 -3.08
C GLY A 196 18.72 -13.25 -4.44
N THR A 197 18.79 -14.07 -5.49
CA THR A 197 18.80 -13.59 -6.89
C THR A 197 17.39 -13.30 -7.43
N GLY A 198 16.37 -13.87 -6.77
CA GLY A 198 14.98 -13.90 -7.24
C GLY A 198 14.59 -15.14 -8.03
N GLU A 199 15.55 -15.99 -8.35
CA GLU A 199 15.28 -17.28 -8.98
C GLU A 199 15.14 -18.35 -7.90
N PRO A 200 14.00 -19.05 -7.82
CA PRO A 200 13.76 -20.04 -6.77
C PRO A 200 14.80 -21.16 -6.84
N GLY A 201 15.46 -21.48 -5.74
CA GLY A 201 16.39 -22.61 -5.63
C GLY A 201 17.43 -22.42 -4.54
N PHE A 202 18.40 -23.32 -4.44
CA PHE A 202 19.47 -23.29 -3.43
C PHE A 202 20.86 -23.19 -4.08
N SER A 203 21.65 -22.20 -3.67
CA SER A 203 23.08 -22.07 -4.04
C SER A 203 23.81 -21.08 -3.11
N GLY A 204 25.12 -20.91 -3.31
CA GLY A 204 25.87 -19.73 -2.85
C GLY A 204 26.53 -19.81 -1.47
N ASP A 205 26.56 -20.97 -0.82
CA ASP A 205 27.25 -21.13 0.47
C ASP A 205 28.74 -20.74 0.36
N GLY A 206 29.20 -19.92 1.30
CA GLY A 206 30.54 -19.33 1.34
C GLY A 206 30.73 -18.09 0.47
N GLY A 207 29.75 -17.73 -0.36
CA GLY A 207 29.78 -16.57 -1.26
C GLY A 207 28.93 -15.39 -0.80
N PRO A 208 28.87 -14.29 -1.59
CA PRO A 208 28.03 -13.13 -1.30
C PRO A 208 26.54 -13.47 -1.26
N ALA A 209 25.82 -12.99 -0.25
CA ALA A 209 24.40 -13.32 -0.05
C ALA A 209 23.48 -12.94 -1.22
N GLN A 210 23.78 -11.84 -1.94
CA GLN A 210 22.99 -11.42 -3.10
C GLN A 210 23.12 -12.37 -4.31
N ALA A 211 24.19 -13.16 -4.38
CA ALA A 211 24.43 -14.11 -5.47
C ALA A 211 23.83 -15.51 -5.18
N ALA A 212 23.39 -15.76 -3.95
CA ALA A 212 22.76 -17.02 -3.58
C ALA A 212 21.31 -17.08 -4.04
N ARG A 213 20.87 -18.27 -4.46
CA ARG A 213 19.45 -18.56 -4.67
C ARG A 213 18.80 -18.91 -3.34
N LEU A 214 17.58 -18.39 -3.15
CA LEU A 214 16.66 -18.71 -2.07
C LEU A 214 15.35 -19.18 -2.71
N HIS A 215 14.51 -19.89 -1.96
CA HIS A 215 13.20 -20.34 -2.41
C HIS A 215 12.14 -20.08 -1.33
N ALA A 216 11.29 -19.10 -1.62
CA ALA A 216 10.21 -18.63 -0.76
C ALA A 216 10.63 -18.43 0.71
N PRO A 217 11.61 -17.53 0.98
CA PRO A 217 12.03 -17.26 2.34
C PRO A 217 10.84 -16.73 3.15
N SER A 218 10.60 -17.29 4.34
CA SER A 218 9.39 -16.99 5.12
C SER A 218 9.62 -16.37 6.50
N ALA A 219 10.85 -16.41 7.01
CA ALA A 219 11.21 -15.75 8.25
C ALA A 219 12.62 -15.18 8.18
N VAL A 220 12.83 -14.10 8.90
CA VAL A 220 14.13 -13.47 9.11
C VAL A 220 14.29 -13.18 10.60
N ALA A 221 15.50 -13.37 11.13
CA ALA A 221 15.80 -13.05 12.53
C ALA A 221 17.19 -12.43 12.66
N TRP A 222 17.25 -11.25 13.28
CA TRP A 222 18.50 -10.55 13.56
C TRP A 222 19.07 -11.00 14.90
N SER A 223 20.38 -11.21 14.94
CA SER A 223 21.10 -11.52 16.20
C SER A 223 21.89 -10.33 16.72
N PRO A 224 22.09 -10.21 18.04
CA PRO A 224 22.96 -9.19 18.62
C PRO A 224 24.41 -9.21 18.11
N ALA A 225 24.86 -10.35 17.57
CA ALA A 225 26.18 -10.51 16.96
C ALA A 225 26.27 -10.00 15.51
N GLY A 226 25.21 -9.37 14.98
CA GLY A 226 25.19 -8.82 13.62
C GLY A 226 25.00 -9.86 12.51
N ARG A 227 24.51 -11.06 12.85
CA ARG A 227 24.15 -12.11 11.88
C ARG A 227 22.65 -12.06 11.58
N LEU A 228 22.30 -12.27 10.32
CA LEU A 228 20.91 -12.39 9.86
C LEU A 228 20.61 -13.83 9.49
N TYR A 229 19.64 -14.44 10.15
CA TYR A 229 19.15 -15.77 9.81
C TYR A 229 17.93 -15.68 8.91
N ILE A 230 17.82 -16.59 7.96
CA ILE A 230 16.75 -16.65 6.95
C ILE A 230 16.19 -18.07 6.93
N ALA A 231 14.88 -18.22 7.09
CA ALA A 231 14.22 -19.50 6.85
C ALA A 231 13.96 -19.62 5.35
N ASP A 232 14.78 -20.42 4.68
CA ASP A 232 14.73 -20.71 3.24
C ASP A 232 13.77 -21.88 3.00
N THR A 233 12.49 -21.59 3.19
CA THR A 233 11.40 -22.53 3.50
C THR A 233 11.33 -23.71 2.55
N GLU A 234 11.24 -23.44 1.24
CA GLU A 234 11.04 -24.46 0.21
C GLU A 234 12.35 -25.13 -0.19
N ASN A 235 13.49 -24.60 0.26
CA ASN A 235 14.75 -25.32 0.25
C ASN A 235 14.99 -26.11 1.55
N HIS A 236 14.05 -26.06 2.50
CA HIS A 236 14.09 -26.83 3.75
C HIS A 236 15.34 -26.60 4.59
N ARG A 237 15.81 -25.35 4.61
CA ARG A 237 17.04 -24.92 5.27
C ARG A 237 16.85 -23.61 6.02
N VAL A 238 17.68 -23.39 7.02
CA VAL A 238 17.92 -22.08 7.60
C VAL A 238 19.29 -21.62 7.13
N ARG A 239 19.33 -20.43 6.52
CA ARG A 239 20.54 -19.78 6.02
C ARG A 239 20.98 -18.72 7.00
N GLU A 240 22.28 -18.46 7.05
CA GLU A 240 22.87 -17.40 7.85
C GLU A 240 23.69 -16.47 6.95
N ILE A 241 23.54 -15.16 7.16
CA ILE A 241 24.41 -14.14 6.60
C ILE A 241 25.31 -13.60 7.71
N SER A 242 26.62 -13.71 7.49
CA SER A 242 27.64 -13.18 8.39
C SER A 242 27.64 -11.64 8.39
N PRO A 243 28.27 -10.99 9.38
CA PRO A 243 28.47 -9.54 9.36
C PRO A 243 29.26 -9.03 8.14
N THR A 244 30.02 -9.91 7.48
CA THR A 244 30.76 -9.61 6.25
C THR A 244 29.94 -9.80 4.97
N GLY A 245 28.67 -10.22 5.07
CA GLY A 245 27.76 -10.40 3.93
C GLY A 245 27.88 -11.75 3.22
N LEU A 246 28.59 -12.72 3.81
CA LEU A 246 28.68 -14.09 3.27
C LEU A 246 27.50 -14.92 3.74
N ILE A 247 26.89 -15.71 2.84
CA ILE A 247 25.79 -16.61 3.17
C ILE A 247 26.27 -18.05 3.32
N SER A 248 25.68 -18.79 4.25
CA SER A 248 25.95 -20.23 4.44
C SER A 248 24.72 -20.95 5.01
N THR A 249 24.69 -22.28 4.91
CA THR A 249 23.68 -23.10 5.59
C THR A 249 23.96 -23.18 7.09
N PHE A 250 23.01 -22.72 7.90
CA PHE A 250 23.07 -22.76 9.35
C PHE A 250 22.43 -24.03 9.92
N ALA A 251 21.31 -24.47 9.33
CA ALA A 251 20.64 -25.72 9.67
C ALA A 251 19.87 -26.28 8.46
N GLY A 252 19.62 -27.59 8.43
CA GLY A 252 18.88 -28.24 7.35
C GLY A 252 19.79 -28.83 6.27
N THR A 253 19.47 -30.04 5.82
CA THR A 253 20.16 -30.70 4.68
C THR A 253 19.47 -30.45 3.34
N GLY A 254 18.20 -30.04 3.36
CA GLY A 254 17.29 -30.05 2.20
C GLY A 254 16.38 -31.28 2.13
N ASP A 255 16.66 -32.31 2.93
CA ASP A 255 15.79 -33.48 3.06
C ASP A 255 14.64 -33.22 4.03
N THR A 256 13.51 -33.88 3.81
CA THR A 256 12.29 -33.72 4.63
C THR A 256 12.06 -34.87 5.62
N ALA A 257 13.00 -35.83 5.72
CA ALA A 257 12.85 -36.99 6.59
C ALA A 257 13.47 -36.71 7.97
N PHE A 258 12.65 -36.49 8.99
CA PHE A 258 13.12 -36.26 10.36
C PHE A 258 14.14 -37.32 10.82
N ASN A 259 15.31 -36.88 11.27
CA ASN A 259 16.46 -37.75 11.60
C ASN A 259 16.98 -37.61 13.04
N GLY A 260 16.19 -37.03 13.94
CA GLY A 260 16.48 -37.01 15.39
C GLY A 260 17.05 -35.70 15.92
N ASP A 261 17.44 -35.76 17.20
CA ASP A 261 18.03 -34.66 17.98
C ASP A 261 19.48 -35.01 18.38
N GLY A 262 20.26 -34.04 18.85
CA GLY A 262 21.63 -34.22 19.32
C GLY A 262 22.68 -34.32 18.22
N ILE A 263 22.30 -34.12 16.95
CA ILE A 263 23.18 -34.12 15.78
C ILE A 263 23.55 -32.69 15.35
N PRO A 264 24.61 -32.48 14.55
CA PRO A 264 24.92 -31.18 13.99
C PRO A 264 23.73 -30.59 13.22
N ALA A 265 23.42 -29.31 13.43
CA ALA A 265 22.26 -28.65 12.83
C ALA A 265 22.29 -28.67 11.28
N THR A 266 23.49 -28.61 10.69
CA THR A 266 23.71 -28.72 9.24
C THR A 266 23.50 -30.13 8.69
N ALA A 267 23.48 -31.15 9.55
CA ALA A 267 23.20 -32.54 9.20
C ALA A 267 21.75 -32.95 9.53
N ALA A 268 20.98 -32.08 10.18
CA ALA A 268 19.59 -32.35 10.53
C ALA A 268 18.65 -32.04 9.37
N ALA A 269 17.69 -32.93 9.12
CA ALA A 269 16.60 -32.67 8.19
C ALA A 269 15.59 -31.70 8.83
N LEU A 270 15.21 -30.67 8.10
CA LEU A 270 14.13 -29.75 8.43
C LEU A 270 13.07 -29.87 7.34
N TRP A 271 11.82 -29.56 7.63
CA TRP A 271 10.77 -29.57 6.62
C TRP A 271 9.95 -28.29 6.69
N ALA A 272 10.13 -27.46 5.66
CA ALA A 272 9.50 -26.15 5.50
C ALA A 272 9.67 -25.26 6.76
N PRO A 273 10.91 -24.98 7.21
CA PRO A 273 11.11 -24.12 8.37
C PRO A 273 10.51 -22.74 8.10
N SER A 274 9.65 -22.23 8.98
CA SER A 274 8.87 -21.01 8.68
C SER A 274 8.84 -19.93 9.75
N GLY A 275 9.57 -20.10 10.85
CA GLY A 275 9.66 -19.11 11.92
C GLY A 275 10.99 -19.22 12.64
N LEU A 276 11.57 -18.08 12.98
CA LEU A 276 12.87 -17.97 13.61
C LEU A 276 12.79 -17.02 14.80
N ALA A 277 13.44 -17.37 15.91
CA ALA A 277 13.61 -16.47 17.04
C ALA A 277 14.99 -16.63 17.68
N VAL A 278 15.62 -15.52 18.02
CA VAL A 278 16.91 -15.47 18.72
C VAL A 278 16.65 -15.22 20.21
N PRO A 279 16.91 -16.17 21.12
CA PRO A 279 16.69 -15.97 22.55
C PRO A 279 17.65 -14.92 23.14
N PRO A 280 17.19 -14.10 24.11
CA PRO A 280 18.06 -13.14 24.80
C PRO A 280 18.92 -13.89 25.82
N HIS A 281 20.15 -14.25 25.43
CA HIS A 281 21.39 -14.36 26.25
C HIS A 281 22.44 -15.22 25.52
N GLY A 282 23.46 -14.55 24.96
CA GLY A 282 24.87 -14.95 25.06
C GLY A 282 25.27 -16.39 24.71
N GLN A 283 24.92 -16.87 23.52
CA GLN A 283 25.70 -17.74 22.62
C GLN A 283 24.75 -18.11 21.46
N VAL A 284 25.29 -18.48 20.29
CA VAL A 284 24.55 -18.74 19.04
C VAL A 284 23.48 -19.81 19.24
N SER A 285 22.29 -19.38 19.66
CA SER A 285 21.11 -20.23 19.76
C SER A 285 20.01 -19.65 18.90
N LEU A 286 19.36 -20.50 18.13
CA LEU A 286 18.30 -20.12 17.21
C LEU A 286 17.16 -21.12 17.38
N LEU A 287 15.98 -20.60 17.66
CA LEU A 287 14.75 -21.37 17.61
C LEU A 287 14.24 -21.40 16.18
N ILE A 288 13.83 -22.59 15.73
CA ILE A 288 13.36 -22.85 14.38
C ILE A 288 12.00 -23.53 14.49
N ALA A 289 10.97 -22.96 13.88
CA ALA A 289 9.71 -23.66 13.69
C ALA A 289 9.89 -24.61 12.50
N ASP A 290 10.04 -25.90 12.79
CA ASP A 290 10.15 -26.98 11.82
C ASP A 290 8.72 -27.41 11.45
N THR A 291 8.09 -26.52 10.66
CA THR A 291 6.63 -26.38 10.58
C THR A 291 5.95 -27.63 10.08
N ALA A 292 6.43 -28.25 9.00
CA ALA A 292 5.81 -29.45 8.45
C ALA A 292 6.14 -30.70 9.29
N HIS A 293 7.21 -30.67 10.08
CA HIS A 293 7.45 -31.66 11.14
C HIS A 293 6.65 -31.41 12.41
N ASN A 294 5.81 -30.37 12.50
CA ASN A 294 5.02 -30.07 13.70
C ASN A 294 5.87 -29.95 14.98
N ARG A 295 7.08 -29.39 14.86
CA ARG A 295 8.06 -29.26 15.94
C ARG A 295 8.62 -27.85 16.03
N VAL A 296 9.03 -27.46 17.22
CA VAL A 296 9.92 -26.32 17.45
C VAL A 296 11.28 -26.87 17.85
N ARG A 297 12.32 -26.47 17.12
CA ARG A 297 13.69 -26.95 17.28
C ARG A 297 14.57 -25.83 17.82
N ARG A 298 15.66 -26.18 18.50
CA ARG A 298 16.70 -25.24 18.96
C ARG A 298 18.05 -25.71 18.46
N VAL A 299 18.75 -24.84 17.74
CA VAL A 299 20.19 -24.99 17.54
C VAL A 299 20.88 -24.43 18.78
N MET A 300 21.70 -25.23 19.42
CA MET A 300 22.47 -24.86 20.59
C MET A 300 23.79 -24.18 20.19
N PRO A 301 24.44 -23.46 21.13
CA PRO A 301 25.79 -22.92 20.93
C PRO A 301 26.85 -23.91 20.45
N SER A 302 26.68 -25.19 20.80
CA SER A 302 27.54 -26.29 20.36
C SER A 302 27.39 -26.63 18.87
N GLY A 303 26.40 -26.05 18.17
CA GLY A 303 26.04 -26.38 16.80
C GLY A 303 25.13 -27.63 16.68
N LEU A 304 24.76 -28.26 17.80
CA LEU A 304 23.82 -29.37 17.82
C LEU A 304 22.37 -28.88 17.83
N ILE A 305 21.44 -29.64 17.26
CA ILE A 305 20.00 -29.32 17.23
C ILE A 305 19.18 -30.25 18.12
N GLU A 306 18.15 -29.73 18.78
CA GLU A 306 17.23 -30.50 19.63
C GLU A 306 15.76 -30.05 19.48
N THR A 307 14.81 -30.87 19.93
CA THR A 307 13.39 -30.53 19.98
C THR A 307 13.05 -29.82 21.29
N VAL A 308 12.46 -28.62 21.18
CA VAL A 308 11.95 -27.84 22.32
C VAL A 308 10.48 -28.16 22.60
N ALA A 309 9.68 -28.32 21.54
CA ALA A 309 8.27 -28.66 21.64
C ALA A 309 7.79 -29.43 20.41
N GLY A 310 6.74 -30.23 20.57
CA GLY A 310 6.12 -30.98 19.48
C GLY A 310 6.59 -32.43 19.40
N THR A 311 5.66 -33.36 19.17
CA THR A 311 5.96 -34.79 19.00
C THR A 311 6.33 -35.19 17.58
N GLY A 312 6.08 -34.33 16.59
CA GLY A 312 6.09 -34.72 15.17
C GLY A 312 4.69 -34.96 14.57
N THR A 313 3.68 -35.15 15.42
CA THR A 313 2.32 -35.46 15.00
C THR A 313 1.44 -34.22 15.08
N ALA A 314 0.80 -33.87 13.97
CA ALA A 314 -0.18 -32.79 13.90
C ALA A 314 -1.34 -32.99 14.90
N GLY A 315 -1.75 -31.91 15.54
CA GLY A 315 -2.92 -31.86 16.42
C GLY A 315 -2.64 -31.04 17.68
N PHE A 316 -3.54 -31.10 18.66
CA PHE A 316 -3.42 -30.36 19.92
C PHE A 316 -3.50 -31.30 21.13
N SER A 317 -2.50 -31.23 22.01
CA SER A 317 -2.51 -31.86 23.34
C SER A 317 -1.41 -31.29 24.24
N GLY A 318 -1.34 -31.74 25.49
CA GLY A 318 -0.15 -31.63 26.34
C GLY A 318 -0.05 -30.39 27.23
N ASP A 319 -1.12 -29.59 27.37
CA ASP A 319 -1.11 -28.46 28.32
C ASP A 319 -0.80 -28.93 29.75
N ASN A 320 0.05 -28.16 30.44
CA ASN A 320 0.64 -28.44 31.77
C ASN A 320 1.60 -29.64 31.83
N GLY A 321 1.90 -30.27 30.69
CA GLY A 321 2.87 -31.37 30.58
C GLY A 321 4.18 -30.95 29.90
N PRO A 322 5.12 -31.90 29.70
CA PRO A 322 6.37 -31.64 28.99
C PRO A 322 6.12 -31.20 27.53
N ALA A 323 6.75 -30.10 27.12
CA ALA A 323 6.55 -29.50 25.79
C ALA A 323 6.91 -30.45 24.64
N THR A 324 7.91 -31.32 24.82
CA THR A 324 8.33 -32.32 23.83
C THR A 324 7.31 -33.45 23.63
N GLN A 325 6.32 -33.58 24.51
CA GLN A 325 5.23 -34.56 24.42
C GLN A 325 3.90 -33.94 23.96
N ALA A 326 3.85 -32.62 23.78
CA ALA A 326 2.67 -31.94 23.27
C ALA A 326 2.57 -32.06 21.74
N ARG A 327 1.34 -32.20 21.24
CA ARG A 327 1.06 -32.08 19.81
C ARG A 327 0.88 -30.60 19.45
N LEU A 328 1.52 -30.21 18.36
CA LEU A 328 1.39 -28.93 17.68
C LEU A 328 0.90 -29.21 16.26
N ASP A 329 0.29 -28.23 15.59
CA ASP A 329 -0.08 -28.34 14.18
C ASP A 329 0.38 -27.10 13.41
N ASN A 330 1.37 -27.32 12.55
CA ASN A 330 1.99 -26.28 11.72
C ASN A 330 2.45 -25.08 12.56
N PRO A 331 3.34 -25.27 13.55
CA PRO A 331 3.90 -24.14 14.29
C PRO A 331 4.63 -23.20 13.31
N ARG A 332 4.35 -21.91 13.37
CA ARG A 332 4.98 -20.88 12.50
C ARG A 332 5.75 -19.86 13.30
N GLY A 333 5.11 -18.76 13.70
CA GLY A 333 5.75 -17.68 14.43
C GLY A 333 6.30 -18.12 15.79
N LEU A 334 7.49 -17.65 16.10
CA LEU A 334 8.16 -17.88 17.38
C LEU A 334 8.58 -16.56 17.99
N ALA A 335 8.49 -16.47 19.31
CA ALA A 335 9.13 -15.41 20.08
C ALA A 335 9.71 -16.01 21.37
N ALA A 336 10.78 -15.42 21.89
CA ALA A 336 11.45 -15.96 23.07
C ALA A 336 11.99 -14.87 23.98
N SER A 337 11.89 -15.10 25.29
CA SER A 337 12.59 -14.33 26.31
C SER A 337 13.13 -15.27 27.39
N THR A 338 13.76 -14.71 28.40
CA THR A 338 14.21 -15.46 29.58
C THR A 338 13.06 -16.14 30.33
N SER A 339 11.82 -15.67 30.14
CA SER A 339 10.64 -16.27 30.77
C SER A 339 9.97 -17.35 29.91
N GLY A 340 10.45 -17.66 28.71
CA GLY A 340 9.95 -18.79 27.92
C GLY A 340 9.96 -18.60 26.40
N VAL A 341 9.32 -19.53 25.71
CA VAL A 341 9.16 -19.53 24.24
C VAL A 341 7.68 -19.52 23.90
N TRP A 342 7.25 -18.55 23.09
CA TRP A 342 5.90 -18.46 22.54
C TRP A 342 5.87 -19.03 21.13
N ILE A 343 4.82 -19.77 20.84
CA ILE A 343 4.64 -20.52 19.61
C ILE A 343 3.25 -20.20 19.06
N ALA A 344 3.20 -19.70 17.82
CA ALA A 344 1.96 -19.65 17.07
C ALA A 344 1.65 -21.06 16.55
N ASP A 345 0.75 -21.76 17.24
CA ASP A 345 0.28 -23.11 16.92
C ASP A 345 -0.86 -22.97 15.89
N THR A 346 -0.45 -22.61 14.68
CA THR A 346 -1.28 -21.92 13.67
C THR A 346 -2.56 -22.68 13.34
N ARG A 347 -2.48 -23.97 12.98
CA ARG A 347 -3.68 -24.74 12.58
C ARG A 347 -4.55 -25.14 13.76
N ASN A 348 -4.00 -25.10 14.97
CA ASN A 348 -4.78 -25.23 16.19
C ASN A 348 -5.42 -23.90 16.65
N ASN A 349 -5.21 -22.79 15.94
CA ASN A 349 -5.74 -21.45 16.24
C ASN A 349 -5.43 -20.98 17.67
N ARG A 350 -4.19 -21.21 18.12
CA ARG A 350 -3.74 -20.94 19.50
C ARG A 350 -2.33 -20.37 19.55
N ILE A 351 -2.04 -19.63 20.61
CA ILE A 351 -0.68 -19.32 21.03
C ILE A 351 -0.33 -20.20 22.22
N ARG A 352 0.78 -20.90 22.13
CA ARG A 352 1.31 -21.79 23.17
C ARG A 352 2.57 -21.16 23.77
N ARG A 353 2.83 -21.40 25.05
CA ARG A 353 4.05 -20.96 25.74
C ARG A 353 4.73 -22.14 26.39
N VAL A 354 6.01 -22.31 26.12
CA VAL A 354 6.92 -23.23 26.83
C VAL A 354 7.61 -22.43 27.93
N ALA A 355 7.43 -22.83 29.18
CA ALA A 355 8.08 -22.23 30.33
C ALA A 355 9.54 -22.71 30.46
N PRO A 356 10.40 -22.03 31.25
CA PRO A 356 11.81 -22.39 31.41
C PRO A 356 12.04 -23.80 31.98
N ASP A 357 11.06 -24.36 32.70
CA ASP A 357 11.08 -25.73 33.23
C ASP A 357 10.69 -26.79 32.17
N GLY A 358 10.37 -26.38 30.94
CA GLY A 358 10.00 -27.26 29.84
C GLY A 358 8.51 -27.63 29.80
N THR A 359 7.66 -27.05 30.66
CA THR A 359 6.20 -27.24 30.59
C THR A 359 5.57 -26.38 29.50
N ILE A 360 4.51 -26.84 28.83
CA ILE A 360 3.77 -26.08 27.81
C ILE A 360 2.33 -25.78 28.24
N ALA A 361 1.83 -24.58 27.90
CA ALA A 361 0.44 -24.22 28.13
C ALA A 361 -0.13 -23.35 27.00
N THR A 362 -1.44 -23.39 26.81
CA THR A 362 -2.16 -22.43 25.97
C THR A 362 -2.26 -21.08 26.67
N VAL A 363 -1.79 -20.01 26.03
CA VAL A 363 -1.80 -18.65 26.58
C VAL A 363 -2.72 -17.70 25.83
N ALA A 364 -3.15 -18.07 24.62
CA ALA A 364 -4.24 -17.40 23.92
C ALA A 364 -4.95 -18.38 22.97
N GLY A 365 -6.27 -18.22 22.83
CA GLY A 365 -7.07 -18.95 21.85
C GLY A 365 -7.75 -20.21 22.37
N ILE A 366 -8.98 -20.44 21.92
CA ILE A 366 -9.73 -21.68 22.22
C ILE A 366 -9.76 -22.68 21.09
N GLY A 367 -9.09 -22.42 19.96
CA GLY A 367 -9.13 -23.30 18.79
C GLY A 367 -10.37 -23.15 17.92
N ARG A 368 -11.08 -22.01 17.99
CA ARG A 368 -12.26 -21.70 17.16
C ARG A 368 -12.00 -20.54 16.22
N TYR A 369 -12.55 -20.65 15.02
CA TYR A 369 -12.55 -19.62 13.99
C TYR A 369 -13.44 -18.43 14.36
N GLY A 370 -12.94 -17.20 14.18
CA GLY A 370 -13.61 -15.92 14.43
C GLY A 370 -12.71 -14.97 15.23
N PHE A 371 -13.23 -13.81 15.68
CA PHE A 371 -12.42 -12.74 16.31
C PHE A 371 -12.98 -12.22 17.66
N ARG A 372 -13.80 -12.99 18.39
CA ARG A 372 -14.32 -12.56 19.71
C ARG A 372 -13.21 -12.56 20.79
N GLY A 373 -13.42 -11.81 21.87
CA GLY A 373 -12.60 -11.88 23.09
C GLY A 373 -11.92 -10.57 23.53
N ASP A 374 -12.02 -9.48 22.76
CA ASP A 374 -11.43 -8.18 23.15
C ASP A 374 -11.95 -7.73 24.53
N GLY A 375 -11.04 -7.29 25.40
CA GLY A 375 -11.31 -6.90 26.79
C GLY A 375 -11.49 -8.07 27.76
N GLY A 376 -11.48 -9.32 27.27
CA GLY A 376 -11.63 -10.54 28.07
C GLY A 376 -10.34 -11.40 28.14
N PRO A 377 -10.40 -12.57 28.80
CA PRO A 377 -9.26 -13.47 28.91
C PRO A 377 -8.78 -13.96 27.54
N ALA A 378 -7.48 -13.86 27.28
CA ALA A 378 -6.86 -14.28 26.02
C ALA A 378 -7.07 -15.78 25.74
N THR A 379 -7.14 -16.60 26.78
CA THR A 379 -7.40 -18.05 26.69
C THR A 379 -8.82 -18.38 26.22
N GLU A 380 -9.74 -17.40 26.18
CA GLU A 380 -11.11 -17.55 25.68
C GLU A 380 -11.30 -16.96 24.28
N ALA A 381 -10.27 -16.31 23.74
CA ALA A 381 -10.33 -15.61 22.47
C ALA A 381 -10.53 -16.55 21.28
N TRP A 382 -11.23 -16.07 20.26
CA TRP A 382 -11.34 -16.73 18.96
C TRP A 382 -10.32 -16.08 18.03
N MET A 383 -9.65 -16.90 17.22
CA MET A 383 -8.60 -16.46 16.29
C MET A 383 -8.62 -17.36 15.05
N VAL A 384 -8.08 -16.87 13.93
CA VAL A 384 -7.98 -17.65 12.69
C VAL A 384 -6.54 -17.66 12.20
N LEU A 385 -5.95 -18.86 12.27
CA LEU A 385 -4.63 -19.21 11.76
C LEU A 385 -3.58 -18.15 12.13
N PRO A 386 -3.29 -17.92 13.42
CA PRO A 386 -2.28 -16.95 13.81
C PRO A 386 -0.93 -17.39 13.24
N HIS A 387 -0.35 -16.60 12.33
CA HIS A 387 0.96 -16.91 11.74
C HIS A 387 2.11 -16.44 12.61
N GLY A 388 1.91 -15.39 13.41
CA GLY A 388 2.95 -14.69 14.14
C GLY A 388 2.64 -14.52 15.62
N VAL A 389 3.71 -14.48 16.41
CA VAL A 389 3.72 -13.98 17.79
C VAL A 389 4.97 -13.13 17.96
N ALA A 390 4.87 -11.99 18.64
CA ALA A 390 6.00 -11.11 18.94
C ALA A 390 5.94 -10.65 20.39
N LEU A 391 7.08 -10.46 21.04
CA LEU A 391 7.12 -9.89 22.39
C LEU A 391 7.08 -8.36 22.32
N THR A 392 6.31 -7.76 23.22
CA THR A 392 6.30 -6.29 23.38
C THR A 392 7.51 -5.84 24.22
N PRO A 393 7.87 -4.54 24.20
CA PRO A 393 8.89 -3.99 25.10
C PRO A 393 8.59 -4.22 26.60
N ALA A 394 7.32 -4.38 26.96
CA ALA A 394 6.88 -4.71 28.32
C ALA A 394 6.99 -6.23 28.65
N ASN A 395 7.56 -7.03 27.75
CA ASN A 395 7.65 -8.49 27.85
C ASN A 395 6.28 -9.19 27.96
N THR A 396 5.25 -8.56 27.39
CA THR A 396 3.97 -9.20 27.05
C THR A 396 4.03 -9.70 25.59
N PHE A 397 2.92 -10.04 24.94
CA PHE A 397 2.96 -10.53 23.56
C PHE A 397 1.83 -10.03 22.66
N LEU A 398 2.16 -9.88 21.38
CA LEU A 398 1.24 -9.65 20.28
C LEU A 398 0.92 -10.96 19.57
N VAL A 399 -0.33 -11.07 19.14
CA VAL A 399 -0.84 -12.12 18.28
C VAL A 399 -1.18 -11.51 16.93
N PHE A 400 -0.62 -12.09 15.87
CA PHE A 400 -0.96 -11.75 14.49
C PHE A 400 -2.11 -12.66 14.08
N ASP A 401 -3.33 -12.18 14.28
CA ASP A 401 -4.57 -12.90 13.96
C ASP A 401 -4.83 -12.76 12.45
N THR A 402 -4.01 -13.48 11.69
CA THR A 402 -3.70 -13.24 10.28
C THR A 402 -4.96 -13.17 9.42
N TYR A 403 -5.81 -14.18 9.45
CA TYR A 403 -6.98 -14.19 8.57
C TYR A 403 -8.19 -13.43 9.13
N ASN A 404 -8.09 -12.95 10.37
CA ASN A 404 -8.97 -11.91 10.87
C ASN A 404 -8.41 -10.50 10.60
N ALA A 405 -7.29 -10.34 9.87
CA ALA A 405 -6.72 -9.04 9.53
C ALA A 405 -6.45 -8.12 10.75
N ARG A 406 -5.98 -8.70 11.86
CA ARG A 406 -5.79 -7.99 13.14
C ARG A 406 -4.46 -8.29 13.81
N LEU A 407 -3.97 -7.31 14.56
CA LEU A 407 -2.98 -7.49 15.62
C LEU A 407 -3.69 -7.36 16.96
N ARG A 408 -3.43 -8.31 17.85
CA ARG A 408 -4.07 -8.36 19.16
C ARG A 408 -3.00 -8.47 20.23
N GLU A 409 -2.97 -7.52 21.16
CA GLU A 409 -2.04 -7.55 22.29
C GLU A 409 -2.67 -8.30 23.46
N VAL A 410 -1.87 -9.14 24.11
CA VAL A 410 -2.22 -9.76 25.39
C VAL A 410 -1.36 -9.12 26.46
N ASN A 411 -2.00 -8.49 27.45
CA ASN A 411 -1.29 -7.81 28.52
C ASN A 411 -0.83 -8.77 29.64
N ALA A 412 -0.14 -8.25 30.65
CA ALA A 412 0.38 -9.04 31.78
C ALA A 412 -0.72 -9.72 32.63
N ALA A 413 -1.96 -9.22 32.60
CA ALA A 413 -3.11 -9.84 33.26
C ALA A 413 -3.76 -10.95 32.42
N GLY A 414 -3.24 -11.21 31.21
CA GLY A 414 -3.81 -12.20 30.29
C GLY A 414 -5.07 -11.71 29.57
N VAL A 415 -5.32 -10.40 29.52
CA VAL A 415 -6.44 -9.81 28.77
C VAL A 415 -5.99 -9.53 27.33
N ILE A 416 -6.79 -9.93 26.34
CA ILE A 416 -6.52 -9.68 24.92
C ILE A 416 -7.27 -8.44 24.42
N GLN A 417 -6.63 -7.67 23.56
CA GLN A 417 -7.24 -6.48 22.94
C GLN A 417 -6.70 -6.28 21.51
N THR A 418 -7.58 -6.01 20.55
CA THR A 418 -7.17 -5.57 19.21
C THR A 418 -6.47 -4.21 19.29
N VAL A 419 -5.27 -4.11 18.70
CA VAL A 419 -4.43 -2.90 18.70
C VAL A 419 -4.17 -2.34 17.30
N ALA A 420 -4.34 -3.15 16.26
CA ALA A 420 -4.31 -2.69 14.87
C ALA A 420 -5.17 -3.59 13.96
N GLY A 421 -5.66 -3.04 12.86
CA GLY A 421 -6.52 -3.78 11.93
C GLY A 421 -8.02 -3.63 12.25
N THR A 422 -8.85 -3.53 11.22
CA THR A 422 -10.31 -3.36 11.36
C THR A 422 -11.07 -4.67 11.51
N GLY A 423 -10.49 -5.80 11.09
CA GLY A 423 -11.15 -7.11 11.12
C GLY A 423 -11.89 -7.53 9.86
N THR A 424 -11.94 -6.69 8.83
CA THR A 424 -12.56 -6.99 7.52
C THR A 424 -11.92 -6.13 6.42
N PRO A 425 -11.75 -6.65 5.20
CA PRO A 425 -11.49 -5.80 4.03
C PRO A 425 -12.66 -4.82 3.77
N GLY A 426 -12.40 -3.52 3.93
CA GLY A 426 -12.83 -2.45 3.00
C GLY A 426 -14.23 -1.84 3.04
N SER A 427 -14.62 -1.02 4.02
CA SER A 427 -15.68 0.01 3.85
C SER A 427 -15.52 1.25 4.75
N THR A 428 -14.29 1.69 5.03
CA THR A 428 -14.01 2.84 5.92
C THR A 428 -14.23 4.18 5.21
N GLY A 429 -14.10 5.29 5.96
CA GLY A 429 -14.08 6.65 5.41
C GLY A 429 -15.39 7.43 5.48
N ASP A 430 -16.48 6.84 6.00
CA ASP A 430 -17.76 7.55 6.14
C ASP A 430 -17.61 8.86 6.92
N GLY A 431 -18.19 9.94 6.40
CA GLY A 431 -18.08 11.30 6.92
C GLY A 431 -16.76 12.01 6.58
N GLY A 432 -15.83 11.32 5.90
CA GLY A 432 -14.56 11.86 5.44
C GLY A 432 -14.46 11.93 3.91
N PRO A 433 -13.31 12.40 3.38
CA PRO A 433 -13.15 12.56 1.94
C PRO A 433 -13.15 11.20 1.22
N ALA A 434 -13.90 11.10 0.12
CA ALA A 434 -14.14 9.86 -0.61
C ALA A 434 -12.86 9.21 -1.17
N THR A 435 -11.85 10.00 -1.54
CA THR A 435 -10.53 9.50 -1.99
C THR A 435 -9.66 8.91 -0.88
N ALA A 436 -10.07 9.04 0.39
CA ALA A 436 -9.45 8.35 1.51
C ALA A 436 -10.25 7.10 1.94
N ALA A 437 -11.43 6.89 1.34
CA ALA A 437 -12.29 5.76 1.61
C ALA A 437 -11.74 4.49 0.95
N THR A 438 -12.20 3.34 1.41
CA THR A 438 -11.87 2.05 0.79
C THR A 438 -13.13 1.38 0.30
N PHE A 439 -13.04 0.70 -0.83
CA PHE A 439 -14.07 -0.20 -1.36
C PHE A 439 -13.54 -1.64 -1.40
N ASN A 440 -14.46 -2.61 -1.38
CA ASN A 440 -14.21 -4.03 -1.49
C ASN A 440 -15.05 -4.63 -2.63
N GLN A 441 -14.38 -4.91 -3.76
CA GLN A 441 -15.00 -5.33 -5.03
C GLN A 441 -16.22 -4.48 -5.41
N PRO A 442 -16.06 -3.17 -5.65
CA PRO A 442 -17.18 -2.36 -6.07
C PRO A 442 -17.66 -2.74 -7.49
N LEU A 443 -18.95 -3.06 -7.65
CA LEU A 443 -19.49 -3.60 -8.91
C LEU A 443 -20.33 -2.60 -9.73
N GLY A 444 -21.12 -1.75 -9.10
CA GLY A 444 -22.10 -0.90 -9.79
C GLY A 444 -22.01 0.57 -9.41
N LEU A 445 -22.36 1.44 -10.36
CA LEU A 445 -22.42 2.89 -10.19
C LEU A 445 -23.81 3.44 -10.53
N ALA A 446 -24.20 4.52 -9.87
CA ALA A 446 -25.25 5.42 -10.35
C ALA A 446 -24.81 6.87 -10.18
N ALA A 447 -24.94 7.67 -11.25
CA ALA A 447 -24.68 9.11 -11.20
C ALA A 447 -25.96 9.86 -10.82
N GLY A 448 -25.88 10.72 -9.81
CA GLY A 448 -26.93 11.62 -9.38
C GLY A 448 -26.68 13.08 -9.79
N PRO A 449 -27.64 13.98 -9.53
CA PRO A 449 -27.48 15.41 -9.81
C PRO A 449 -26.34 16.04 -8.99
N GLY A 450 -25.77 17.14 -9.49
CA GLY A 450 -24.75 17.92 -8.78
C GLY A 450 -23.44 17.16 -8.49
N GLY A 451 -23.08 16.17 -9.33
CA GLY A 451 -21.84 15.40 -9.18
C GLY A 451 -21.88 14.29 -8.13
N VAL A 452 -23.05 13.99 -7.55
CA VAL A 452 -23.23 12.86 -6.61
C VAL A 452 -23.02 11.52 -7.34
N VAL A 453 -22.33 10.58 -6.69
CA VAL A 453 -22.11 9.24 -7.24
C VAL A 453 -22.42 8.18 -6.20
N TYR A 454 -23.26 7.22 -6.53
CA TYR A 454 -23.52 6.03 -5.72
C TYR A 454 -22.67 4.87 -6.19
N VAL A 455 -22.15 4.09 -5.25
CA VAL A 455 -21.24 2.96 -5.50
C VAL A 455 -21.74 1.76 -4.73
N ALA A 456 -21.96 0.64 -5.40
CA ALA A 456 -22.24 -0.63 -4.75
C ALA A 456 -20.90 -1.24 -4.31
N ASP A 457 -20.66 -1.24 -3.01
CA ASP A 457 -19.47 -1.77 -2.34
C ASP A 457 -19.74 -3.23 -1.98
N SER A 458 -19.68 -4.09 -3.00
CA SER A 458 -20.47 -5.33 -3.07
C SER A 458 -20.06 -6.37 -2.02
N GLN A 459 -18.76 -6.64 -1.87
CA GLN A 459 -18.27 -7.56 -0.84
C GLN A 459 -18.32 -6.96 0.57
N SER A 460 -18.50 -5.64 0.66
CA SER A 460 -18.82 -4.96 1.92
C SER A 460 -20.31 -4.86 2.18
N HIS A 461 -21.17 -5.42 1.31
CA HIS A 461 -22.62 -5.48 1.50
C HIS A 461 -23.25 -4.11 1.78
N ARG A 462 -22.71 -3.08 1.12
CA ARG A 462 -23.09 -1.68 1.31
C ARG A 462 -23.29 -0.98 -0.02
N VAL A 463 -24.11 0.07 0.03
CA VAL A 463 -24.20 1.09 -1.01
C VAL A 463 -23.72 2.40 -0.41
N ARG A 464 -22.73 2.99 -1.05
CA ARG A 464 -22.02 4.20 -0.61
C ARG A 464 -22.40 5.37 -1.52
N ARG A 465 -22.43 6.58 -0.99
CA ARG A 465 -22.70 7.82 -1.72
C ARG A 465 -21.52 8.77 -1.55
N ILE A 466 -20.94 9.17 -2.68
CA ILE A 466 -20.00 10.28 -2.80
C ILE A 466 -20.84 11.54 -3.01
N THR A 467 -20.81 12.46 -2.05
CA THR A 467 -21.54 13.72 -2.10
C THR A 467 -20.81 14.74 -2.97
N SER A 468 -21.50 15.83 -3.34
CA SER A 468 -20.97 16.87 -4.24
C SER A 468 -19.73 17.58 -3.70
N ASP A 469 -19.56 17.64 -2.37
CA ASP A 469 -18.36 18.14 -1.69
C ASP A 469 -17.21 17.11 -1.62
N GLY A 470 -17.38 15.92 -2.22
CA GLY A 470 -16.39 14.86 -2.22
C GLY A 470 -16.29 14.08 -0.91
N THR A 471 -17.28 14.17 -0.01
CA THR A 471 -17.41 13.31 1.18
C THR A 471 -18.02 11.96 0.80
N ILE A 472 -17.67 10.87 1.49
CA ILE A 472 -18.35 9.57 1.33
C ILE A 472 -19.20 9.24 2.54
N ILE A 473 -20.37 8.62 2.33
CA ILE A 473 -21.21 8.06 3.38
C ILE A 473 -21.83 6.72 2.96
N THR A 474 -22.20 5.87 3.91
CA THR A 474 -23.09 4.72 3.65
C THR A 474 -24.54 5.18 3.60
N VAL A 475 -25.28 4.80 2.55
CA VAL A 475 -26.71 5.11 2.41
C VAL A 475 -27.60 3.87 2.51
N ALA A 476 -27.05 2.69 2.25
CA ALA A 476 -27.73 1.42 2.53
C ALA A 476 -26.74 0.31 2.88
N GLY A 477 -27.18 -0.65 3.69
CA GLY A 477 -26.38 -1.81 4.08
C GLY A 477 -25.66 -1.65 5.42
N THR A 478 -25.75 -2.67 6.27
CA THR A 478 -25.07 -2.71 7.57
C THR A 478 -23.60 -3.13 7.49
N GLY A 479 -23.15 -3.70 6.37
CA GLY A 479 -21.87 -4.39 6.27
C GLY A 479 -21.93 -5.89 6.53
N VAL A 480 -23.11 -6.42 6.87
CA VAL A 480 -23.34 -7.86 7.09
C VAL A 480 -24.31 -8.35 6.03
N GLY A 481 -23.93 -9.44 5.35
CA GLY A 481 -24.76 -10.11 4.36
C GLY A 481 -26.04 -10.65 5.01
N GLY A 482 -27.19 -10.35 4.41
CA GLY A 482 -28.49 -10.80 4.89
C GLY A 482 -29.62 -10.07 4.18
N ASP A 483 -30.86 -10.34 4.58
CA ASP A 483 -32.04 -9.94 3.82
C ASP A 483 -33.08 -9.08 4.59
N GLY A 484 -32.79 -8.71 5.84
CA GLY A 484 -33.68 -7.91 6.69
C GLY A 484 -33.72 -6.39 6.41
N GLY A 485 -34.60 -5.69 7.13
CA GLY A 485 -34.65 -4.21 7.20
C GLY A 485 -35.59 -3.51 6.22
N ASP A 486 -36.42 -4.24 5.46
CA ASP A 486 -37.46 -3.64 4.63
C ASP A 486 -38.46 -2.82 5.47
N GLY A 487 -38.80 -1.62 4.99
CA GLY A 487 -39.67 -0.66 5.67
C GLY A 487 -38.97 0.23 6.69
N GLY A 488 -37.67 0.02 6.94
CA GLY A 488 -36.84 0.82 7.85
C GLY A 488 -35.77 1.65 7.14
N PRO A 489 -34.88 2.33 7.89
CA PRO A 489 -33.79 3.10 7.34
C PRO A 489 -32.82 2.24 6.52
N GLY A 490 -32.38 2.74 5.36
CA GLY A 490 -31.47 2.03 4.45
C GLY A 490 -30.18 1.56 5.11
N VAL A 491 -29.59 2.40 5.96
CA VAL A 491 -28.33 2.12 6.67
C VAL A 491 -28.43 0.97 7.69
N GLU A 492 -29.65 0.61 8.10
CA GLU A 492 -29.92 -0.50 9.01
C GLU A 492 -30.32 -1.79 8.28
N ALA A 493 -30.59 -1.71 6.98
CA ALA A 493 -30.95 -2.89 6.20
C ALA A 493 -29.76 -3.78 5.88
N GLN A 494 -30.04 -5.08 5.79
CA GLN A 494 -29.07 -6.04 5.31
C GLN A 494 -29.22 -6.16 3.78
N LEU A 495 -28.09 -6.05 3.10
CA LEU A 495 -27.92 -6.31 1.67
C LEU A 495 -26.98 -7.50 1.56
N PHE A 496 -27.02 -8.22 0.45
CA PHE A 496 -26.06 -9.28 0.18
C PHE A 496 -25.53 -9.16 -1.24
N ASN A 497 -24.25 -8.78 -1.33
CA ASN A 497 -23.54 -8.54 -2.59
C ASN A 497 -24.28 -7.59 -3.56
N PRO A 498 -24.63 -6.34 -3.16
CA PRO A 498 -25.33 -5.43 -4.05
C PRO A 498 -24.53 -5.20 -5.34
N ALA A 499 -25.18 -5.23 -6.50
CA ALA A 499 -24.55 -5.11 -7.81
C ALA A 499 -24.95 -3.81 -8.51
N GLY A 500 -25.77 -3.86 -9.57
CA GLY A 500 -26.17 -2.68 -10.33
C GLY A 500 -27.01 -1.69 -9.52
N LEU A 501 -26.83 -0.42 -9.85
CA LEU A 501 -27.52 0.72 -9.25
C LEU A 501 -28.16 1.58 -10.34
N ALA A 502 -29.35 2.10 -10.09
CA ALA A 502 -29.99 3.10 -10.95
C ALA A 502 -30.84 4.08 -10.13
N LEU A 503 -30.88 5.34 -10.55
CA LEU A 503 -31.80 6.33 -9.99
C LEU A 503 -33.02 6.46 -10.91
N ASP A 504 -34.20 6.62 -10.32
CA ASP A 504 -35.36 7.12 -11.05
C ASP A 504 -35.33 8.66 -11.17
N ALA A 505 -36.28 9.23 -11.94
CA ALA A 505 -36.38 10.68 -12.13
C ALA A 505 -36.69 11.47 -10.83
N ALA A 506 -37.16 10.79 -9.78
CA ALA A 506 -37.41 11.40 -8.47
C ALA A 506 -36.20 11.28 -7.52
N GLY A 507 -35.11 10.64 -7.95
CA GLY A 507 -33.90 10.42 -7.16
C GLY A 507 -33.96 9.22 -6.20
N ASN A 508 -34.94 8.33 -6.33
CA ASN A 508 -34.94 7.08 -5.57
C ASN A 508 -33.92 6.10 -6.17
N LEU A 509 -33.18 5.41 -5.31
CA LEU A 509 -32.12 4.50 -5.71
C LEU A 509 -32.61 3.05 -5.74
N TYR A 510 -32.45 2.40 -6.88
CA TYR A 510 -32.78 0.99 -7.10
C TYR A 510 -31.50 0.18 -7.08
N ILE A 511 -31.50 -0.86 -6.26
CA ILE A 511 -30.33 -1.67 -5.91
C ILE A 511 -30.64 -3.11 -6.30
N ALA A 512 -29.84 -3.69 -7.19
CA ALA A 512 -29.83 -5.12 -7.39
C ALA A 512 -29.15 -5.80 -6.18
N ASP A 513 -29.97 -6.29 -5.26
CA ASP A 513 -29.53 -7.02 -4.06
C ASP A 513 -29.25 -8.47 -4.47
N GLN A 514 -28.17 -8.64 -5.24
CA GLN A 514 -27.89 -9.81 -6.09
C GLN A 514 -27.96 -11.13 -5.31
N GLY A 515 -27.26 -11.21 -4.19
CA GLY A 515 -27.18 -12.41 -3.35
C GLY A 515 -28.50 -12.75 -2.64
N ASN A 516 -29.42 -11.78 -2.56
CA ASN A 516 -30.78 -11.98 -2.07
C ASN A 516 -31.82 -12.07 -3.20
N HIS A 517 -31.38 -12.18 -4.47
CA HIS A 517 -32.24 -12.42 -5.64
C HIS A 517 -33.45 -11.47 -5.77
N ARG A 518 -33.23 -10.18 -5.52
CA ARG A 518 -34.30 -9.17 -5.53
C ARG A 518 -33.79 -7.77 -5.88
N ILE A 519 -34.71 -6.87 -6.18
CA ILE A 519 -34.45 -5.44 -6.32
C ILE A 519 -34.98 -4.71 -5.09
N ARG A 520 -34.14 -3.86 -4.48
CA ARG A 520 -34.51 -2.98 -3.36
C ARG A 520 -34.58 -1.55 -3.86
N ARG A 521 -35.54 -0.78 -3.36
CA ARG A 521 -35.66 0.67 -3.59
C ARG A 521 -35.36 1.39 -2.29
N LEU A 522 -34.40 2.30 -2.31
CA LEU A 522 -34.13 3.27 -1.26
C LEU A 522 -34.76 4.60 -1.68
N GLY A 523 -35.75 5.05 -0.91
CA GLY A 523 -36.41 6.33 -1.12
C GLY A 523 -35.52 7.51 -0.75
N THR A 524 -35.87 8.70 -1.25
CA THR A 524 -35.22 9.96 -0.85
C THR A 524 -35.43 10.33 0.62
N ASP A 525 -36.42 9.71 1.26
CA ASP A 525 -36.66 9.73 2.72
C ASP A 525 -35.70 8.82 3.51
N GLY A 526 -34.86 8.05 2.82
CA GLY A 526 -33.92 7.11 3.42
C GLY A 526 -34.53 5.76 3.81
N ILE A 527 -35.79 5.50 3.46
CA ILE A 527 -36.44 4.22 3.74
C ILE A 527 -36.17 3.23 2.60
N ILE A 528 -35.76 2.01 2.95
CA ILE A 528 -35.53 0.95 1.98
C ILE A 528 -36.66 -0.07 2.00
N ALA A 529 -37.08 -0.52 0.82
CA ALA A 529 -38.11 -1.54 0.68
C ALA A 529 -37.84 -2.44 -0.53
N ARG A 530 -38.38 -3.66 -0.49
CA ARG A 530 -38.42 -4.56 -1.64
C ARG A 530 -39.27 -3.97 -2.76
N PHE A 531 -38.69 -3.88 -3.95
CA PHE A 531 -39.38 -3.43 -5.16
C PHE A 531 -39.79 -4.59 -6.06
N ALA A 532 -38.93 -5.61 -6.22
CA ALA A 532 -39.21 -6.80 -7.03
C ALA A 532 -38.44 -8.02 -6.53
N GLY A 533 -38.90 -9.23 -6.86
CA GLY A 533 -38.26 -10.48 -6.47
C GLY A 533 -38.71 -11.00 -5.10
N THR A 534 -39.06 -12.28 -5.00
CA THR A 534 -39.49 -12.88 -3.72
C THR A 534 -38.35 -13.15 -2.74
N GLY A 535 -37.09 -13.04 -3.18
CA GLY A 535 -35.90 -13.49 -2.43
C GLY A 535 -35.48 -14.93 -2.71
N GLU A 536 -36.36 -15.72 -3.34
CA GLU A 536 -36.09 -17.12 -3.68
C GLU A 536 -35.53 -17.22 -5.11
N PRO A 537 -34.36 -17.86 -5.31
CA PRO A 537 -33.73 -17.95 -6.62
C PRO A 537 -34.58 -18.78 -7.59
N GLY A 538 -35.00 -18.18 -8.70
CA GLY A 538 -35.77 -18.88 -9.73
C GLY A 538 -36.30 -17.97 -10.81
N TYR A 539 -37.24 -18.49 -11.60
CA TYR A 539 -37.91 -17.76 -12.67
C TYR A 539 -39.43 -17.93 -12.56
N GLY A 540 -40.19 -16.85 -12.71
CA GLY A 540 -41.65 -16.87 -12.76
C GLY A 540 -42.28 -15.48 -12.66
N GLY A 541 -43.61 -15.42 -12.74
CA GLY A 541 -44.40 -14.20 -12.48
C GLY A 541 -44.48 -13.18 -13.63
N SER A 542 -44.07 -13.54 -14.85
CA SER A 542 -44.20 -12.67 -16.03
C SER A 542 -45.68 -12.31 -16.28
N GLY A 543 -45.96 -11.03 -16.52
CA GLY A 543 -47.30 -10.45 -16.60
C GLY A 543 -47.98 -10.20 -15.25
N GLY A 544 -47.35 -10.54 -14.12
CA GLY A 544 -47.87 -10.32 -12.77
C GLY A 544 -47.09 -9.28 -11.98
N LEU A 545 -47.44 -9.11 -10.69
CA LEU A 545 -46.76 -8.18 -9.79
C LEU A 545 -45.28 -8.56 -9.60
N ALA A 546 -44.39 -7.59 -9.77
CA ALA A 546 -42.94 -7.77 -9.69
C ALA A 546 -42.48 -8.29 -8.31
N ILE A 547 -43.17 -7.91 -7.23
CA ILE A 547 -42.86 -8.37 -5.87
C ILE A 547 -43.13 -9.86 -5.64
N LEU A 548 -43.98 -10.48 -6.46
CA LEU A 548 -44.31 -11.91 -6.41
C LEU A 548 -43.51 -12.75 -7.41
N ALA A 549 -42.75 -12.11 -8.30
CA ALA A 549 -41.93 -12.79 -9.28
C ALA A 549 -40.66 -13.37 -8.64
N LYS A 550 -40.23 -14.54 -9.12
CA LYS A 550 -38.92 -15.09 -8.76
C LYS A 550 -37.88 -14.52 -9.70
N LEU A 551 -36.78 -14.04 -9.12
CA LEU A 551 -35.60 -13.61 -9.86
C LEU A 551 -34.42 -14.52 -9.51
N ARG A 552 -33.37 -14.52 -10.35
CA ARG A 552 -32.11 -15.21 -10.04
C ARG A 552 -30.93 -14.33 -10.41
N ASP A 553 -30.15 -13.99 -9.39
CA ASP A 553 -28.95 -13.15 -9.48
C ASP A 553 -29.17 -11.88 -10.32
N PRO A 554 -30.12 -11.01 -9.95
CA PRO A 554 -30.30 -9.74 -10.65
C PRO A 554 -29.00 -8.94 -10.58
N TYR A 555 -28.59 -8.35 -11.70
CA TYR A 555 -27.29 -7.67 -11.81
C TYR A 555 -27.44 -6.22 -12.26
N GLY A 556 -27.55 -5.96 -13.56
CA GLY A 556 -27.70 -4.60 -14.10
C GLY A 556 -29.13 -4.10 -14.00
N VAL A 557 -29.27 -2.82 -13.70
CA VAL A 557 -30.55 -2.11 -13.66
C VAL A 557 -30.44 -0.78 -14.42
N ALA A 558 -31.46 -0.42 -15.20
CA ALA A 558 -31.53 0.86 -15.89
C ALA A 558 -32.99 1.29 -16.11
N PHE A 559 -33.24 2.60 -16.02
CA PHE A 559 -34.54 3.16 -16.36
C PHE A 559 -34.57 3.65 -17.81
N ASP A 560 -35.75 3.57 -18.43
CA ASP A 560 -36.06 4.37 -19.60
C ASP A 560 -36.76 5.69 -19.22
N ALA A 561 -36.94 6.58 -20.20
CA ALA A 561 -37.58 7.88 -20.00
C ALA A 561 -39.06 7.80 -19.58
N ALA A 562 -39.72 6.64 -19.76
CA ALA A 562 -41.09 6.40 -19.34
C ALA A 562 -41.18 5.85 -17.90
N GLY A 563 -40.05 5.62 -17.24
CA GLY A 563 -39.98 5.10 -15.87
C GLY A 563 -40.06 3.57 -15.78
N ASN A 564 -39.84 2.84 -16.88
CA ASN A 564 -39.72 1.38 -16.83
C ASN A 564 -38.32 0.99 -16.38
N LEU A 565 -38.23 0.09 -15.39
CA LEU A 565 -36.97 -0.48 -14.91
C LEU A 565 -36.64 -1.77 -15.67
N TYR A 566 -35.52 -1.79 -16.37
CA TYR A 566 -34.96 -3.00 -16.98
C TYR A 566 -33.98 -3.65 -16.02
N VAL A 567 -34.05 -4.97 -15.88
CA VAL A 567 -33.23 -5.77 -14.96
C VAL A 567 -32.64 -6.94 -15.73
N THR A 568 -31.32 -7.11 -15.70
CA THR A 568 -30.70 -8.34 -16.18
C THR A 568 -30.69 -9.40 -15.09
N GLU A 569 -31.03 -10.63 -15.44
CA GLU A 569 -30.96 -11.78 -14.54
C GLU A 569 -29.81 -12.69 -14.98
N LEU A 570 -28.71 -12.65 -14.24
CA LEU A 570 -27.48 -13.34 -14.61
C LEU A 570 -27.71 -14.85 -14.69
N GLY A 571 -28.30 -15.42 -13.63
CA GLY A 571 -28.57 -16.86 -13.53
C GLY A 571 -29.78 -17.34 -14.33
N ASN A 572 -30.66 -16.45 -14.80
CA ASN A 572 -31.78 -16.80 -15.68
C ASN A 572 -31.54 -16.41 -17.14
N HIS A 573 -30.34 -15.94 -17.50
CA HIS A 573 -29.93 -15.62 -18.87
C HIS A 573 -30.94 -14.77 -19.67
N ARG A 574 -31.52 -13.75 -19.02
CA ARG A 574 -32.60 -12.93 -19.59
C ARG A 574 -32.58 -11.50 -19.10
N VAL A 575 -33.40 -10.66 -19.75
CA VAL A 575 -33.70 -9.29 -19.32
C VAL A 575 -35.20 -9.16 -19.08
N ARG A 576 -35.55 -8.57 -17.94
CA ARG A 576 -36.92 -8.28 -17.50
C ARG A 576 -37.17 -6.78 -17.51
N ARG A 577 -38.42 -6.37 -17.73
CA ARG A 577 -38.87 -4.98 -17.56
C ARG A 577 -39.95 -4.93 -16.49
N ILE A 578 -39.85 -3.96 -15.59
CA ILE A 578 -40.85 -3.65 -14.58
C ILE A 578 -41.41 -2.27 -14.90
N GLY A 579 -42.70 -2.18 -15.20
CA GLY A 579 -43.36 -0.90 -15.45
C GLY A 579 -43.63 -0.12 -14.16
N PRO A 580 -43.95 1.18 -14.25
CA PRO A 580 -44.32 2.01 -13.09
C PRO A 580 -45.54 1.48 -12.33
N GLU A 581 -46.39 0.67 -12.97
CA GLU A 581 -47.49 -0.07 -12.36
C GLU A 581 -47.05 -1.27 -11.51
N GLY A 582 -45.75 -1.60 -11.49
CA GLY A 582 -45.18 -2.71 -10.73
C GLY A 582 -45.42 -4.09 -11.36
N ILE A 583 -45.71 -4.17 -12.66
CA ILE A 583 -45.88 -5.42 -13.41
C ILE A 583 -44.56 -5.77 -14.13
N ILE A 584 -44.15 -7.04 -14.07
CA ILE A 584 -42.91 -7.53 -14.67
C ILE A 584 -43.15 -8.30 -15.96
N HIS A 585 -42.34 -8.07 -16.99
CA HIS A 585 -42.41 -8.74 -18.30
C HIS A 585 -41.05 -9.26 -18.74
N ASP A 586 -41.03 -10.29 -19.59
CA ASP A 586 -39.82 -10.72 -20.31
C ASP A 586 -39.58 -9.82 -21.53
N VAL A 587 -38.33 -9.39 -21.72
CA VAL A 587 -37.95 -8.52 -22.85
C VAL A 587 -37.01 -9.23 -23.81
N ALA A 588 -36.02 -9.93 -23.28
CA ALA A 588 -35.02 -10.64 -24.06
C ALA A 588 -34.51 -11.88 -23.33
N GLY A 589 -34.12 -12.92 -24.07
CA GLY A 589 -33.59 -14.16 -23.49
C GLY A 589 -34.65 -15.25 -23.35
N THR A 590 -34.30 -16.47 -23.74
CA THR A 590 -35.14 -17.67 -23.55
C THR A 590 -35.01 -18.28 -22.14
N GLY A 591 -33.92 -17.97 -21.43
CA GLY A 591 -33.52 -18.67 -20.20
C GLY A 591 -32.44 -19.72 -20.39
N GLU A 592 -32.09 -20.05 -21.64
CA GLU A 592 -31.00 -20.98 -21.95
C GLU A 592 -29.72 -20.21 -22.29
N SER A 593 -28.62 -20.54 -21.60
CA SER A 593 -27.30 -19.97 -21.91
C SER A 593 -26.91 -20.25 -23.36
N GLY A 594 -26.42 -19.23 -24.07
CA GLY A 594 -25.89 -19.38 -25.44
C GLY A 594 -26.14 -18.13 -26.27
N TYR A 595 -25.89 -18.21 -27.58
CA TYR A 595 -26.05 -17.09 -28.52
C TYR A 595 -26.92 -17.53 -29.72
N SER A 596 -27.99 -16.77 -29.98
CA SER A 596 -28.84 -16.91 -31.19
C SER A 596 -29.72 -15.67 -31.38
N GLY A 597 -30.52 -15.65 -32.46
CA GLY A 597 -31.71 -14.78 -32.56
C GLY A 597 -31.51 -13.42 -33.26
N ASP A 598 -30.34 -13.13 -33.82
CA ASP A 598 -30.13 -11.86 -34.54
C ASP A 598 -31.14 -11.69 -35.70
N GLY A 599 -31.77 -10.52 -35.78
CA GLY A 599 -32.85 -10.19 -36.71
C GLY A 599 -34.24 -10.72 -36.33
N GLY A 600 -34.33 -11.56 -35.29
CA GLY A 600 -35.58 -12.17 -34.79
C GLY A 600 -36.10 -11.52 -33.49
N PRO A 601 -37.23 -12.01 -32.95
CA PRO A 601 -37.80 -11.53 -31.69
C PRO A 601 -36.83 -11.70 -30.51
N ALA A 602 -36.65 -10.66 -29.71
CA ALA A 602 -35.70 -10.66 -28.59
C ALA A 602 -35.99 -11.74 -27.53
N THR A 603 -37.26 -12.06 -27.29
CA THR A 603 -37.69 -13.12 -26.35
C THR A 603 -37.39 -14.54 -26.82
N ALA A 604 -37.08 -14.73 -28.11
CA ALA A 604 -36.69 -16.02 -28.68
C ALA A 604 -35.16 -16.18 -28.80
N ALA A 605 -34.39 -15.14 -28.46
CA ALA A 605 -32.93 -15.15 -28.55
C ALA A 605 -32.30 -15.74 -27.29
N ARG A 606 -31.19 -16.48 -27.46
CA ARG A 606 -30.36 -16.93 -26.33
C ARG A 606 -29.35 -15.85 -25.96
N LEU A 607 -29.19 -15.65 -24.65
CA LEU A 607 -28.19 -14.81 -24.00
C LEU A 607 -27.35 -15.69 -23.06
N ASN A 608 -26.18 -15.24 -22.64
CA ASN A 608 -25.33 -15.95 -21.68
C ASN A 608 -24.74 -14.98 -20.65
N HIS A 609 -25.20 -15.13 -19.41
CA HIS A 609 -24.92 -14.23 -18.27
C HIS A 609 -24.95 -12.73 -18.63
N PRO A 610 -26.11 -12.18 -19.04
CA PRO A 610 -26.21 -10.75 -19.33
C PRO A 610 -26.01 -9.92 -18.06
N GLN A 611 -25.08 -8.95 -18.08
CA GLN A 611 -24.75 -8.13 -16.90
C GLN A 611 -25.17 -6.68 -17.02
N GLY A 612 -24.67 -5.96 -18.02
CA GLY A 612 -25.02 -4.55 -18.21
C GLY A 612 -26.28 -4.37 -19.02
N VAL A 613 -27.01 -3.31 -18.70
CA VAL A 613 -28.17 -2.85 -19.45
C VAL A 613 -28.18 -1.32 -19.52
N ALA A 614 -28.55 -0.77 -20.68
CA ALA A 614 -28.77 0.65 -20.88
C ALA A 614 -29.93 0.86 -21.86
N VAL A 615 -30.63 1.99 -21.77
CA VAL A 615 -31.74 2.31 -22.67
C VAL A 615 -31.51 3.71 -23.24
N ASP A 616 -31.65 3.86 -24.57
CA ASP A 616 -31.57 5.18 -25.20
C ASP A 616 -32.90 5.95 -25.13
N ALA A 617 -32.87 7.24 -25.45
CA ALA A 617 -34.04 8.10 -25.43
C ALA A 617 -35.14 7.67 -26.44
N ALA A 618 -34.80 6.87 -27.45
CA ALA A 618 -35.76 6.29 -28.39
C ALA A 618 -36.41 5.00 -27.85
N GLY A 619 -35.95 4.47 -26.71
CA GLY A 619 -36.46 3.24 -26.09
C GLY A 619 -35.78 1.97 -26.60
N ASN A 620 -34.64 2.05 -27.30
CA ASN A 620 -33.88 0.86 -27.63
C ASN A 620 -33.07 0.40 -26.41
N LEU A 621 -33.06 -0.91 -26.18
CA LEU A 621 -32.38 -1.56 -25.06
C LEU A 621 -31.04 -2.12 -25.53
N TYR A 622 -29.97 -1.86 -24.78
CA TYR A 622 -28.63 -2.39 -25.02
C TYR A 622 -28.27 -3.33 -23.88
N ILE A 623 -27.70 -4.49 -24.21
CA ILE A 623 -27.43 -5.59 -23.28
C ILE A 623 -25.99 -6.04 -23.47
N ALA A 624 -25.22 -6.10 -22.37
CA ALA A 624 -23.92 -6.75 -22.39
C ALA A 624 -24.12 -8.24 -22.18
N ASP A 625 -23.97 -9.01 -23.25
CA ASP A 625 -24.09 -10.46 -23.31
C ASP A 625 -22.71 -11.06 -22.97
N SER A 626 -22.36 -10.97 -21.68
CA SER A 626 -20.98 -10.96 -21.17
C SER A 626 -20.18 -12.21 -21.56
N ASP A 627 -20.72 -13.40 -21.32
CA ASP A 627 -20.04 -14.66 -21.66
C ASP A 627 -20.11 -15.00 -23.14
N ASN A 628 -20.99 -14.34 -23.89
CA ASN A 628 -20.96 -14.38 -25.35
C ASN A 628 -20.06 -13.29 -25.94
N HIS A 629 -19.37 -12.48 -25.14
CA HIS A 629 -18.42 -11.44 -25.55
C HIS A 629 -18.99 -10.47 -26.60
N ARG A 630 -20.27 -10.09 -26.42
CA ARG A 630 -21.03 -9.26 -27.37
C ARG A 630 -21.85 -8.20 -26.64
N ILE A 631 -22.16 -7.13 -27.38
CA ILE A 631 -23.22 -6.21 -27.04
C ILE A 631 -24.39 -6.44 -27.98
N ARG A 632 -25.59 -6.58 -27.42
CA ARG A 632 -26.84 -6.82 -28.15
C ARG A 632 -27.74 -5.60 -28.01
N LYS A 633 -28.45 -5.23 -29.08
CA LYS A 633 -29.46 -4.17 -29.10
C LYS A 633 -30.83 -4.77 -29.40
N VAL A 634 -31.82 -4.48 -28.57
CA VAL A 634 -33.24 -4.72 -28.86
C VAL A 634 -33.86 -3.42 -29.33
N GLY A 635 -34.36 -3.40 -30.56
CA GLY A 635 -35.08 -2.26 -31.12
C GLY A 635 -36.47 -2.10 -30.53
N VAL A 636 -37.07 -0.92 -30.72
CA VAL A 636 -38.49 -0.68 -30.39
C VAL A 636 -39.47 -1.58 -31.15
N ASP A 637 -39.02 -2.21 -32.23
CA ASP A 637 -39.75 -3.25 -32.97
C ASP A 637 -39.70 -4.64 -32.31
N GLY A 638 -39.02 -4.76 -31.16
CA GLY A 638 -38.86 -6.00 -30.40
C GLY A 638 -37.83 -6.97 -30.97
N LYS A 639 -37.04 -6.57 -31.98
CA LYS A 639 -36.00 -7.43 -32.57
C LYS A 639 -34.64 -7.21 -31.93
N ILE A 640 -33.87 -8.28 -31.79
CA ILE A 640 -32.50 -8.23 -31.24
C ILE A 640 -31.45 -8.36 -32.34
N ASN A 641 -30.34 -7.63 -32.22
CA ASN A 641 -29.18 -7.74 -33.11
C ASN A 641 -27.88 -7.55 -32.32
N THR A 642 -26.78 -8.14 -32.80
CA THR A 642 -25.43 -7.84 -32.32
C THR A 642 -24.95 -6.51 -32.89
N ILE A 643 -24.51 -5.59 -32.02
CA ILE A 643 -24.00 -4.27 -32.43
C ILE A 643 -22.50 -4.09 -32.14
N ALA A 644 -21.92 -4.89 -31.24
CA ALA A 644 -20.49 -4.94 -31.03
C ALA A 644 -20.05 -6.33 -30.55
N GLY A 645 -18.81 -6.72 -30.87
CA GLY A 645 -18.24 -8.00 -30.46
C GLY A 645 -18.43 -9.12 -31.49
N THR A 646 -17.36 -9.88 -31.75
CA THR A 646 -17.41 -11.06 -32.62
C THR A 646 -17.87 -12.34 -31.91
N GLY A 647 -17.86 -12.35 -30.58
CA GLY A 647 -18.04 -13.53 -29.75
C GLY A 647 -16.79 -14.31 -29.40
N VAL A 648 -15.64 -13.87 -29.89
CA VAL A 648 -14.35 -14.42 -29.51
C VAL A 648 -13.72 -13.48 -28.48
N ALA A 649 -13.37 -14.02 -27.31
CA ALA A 649 -12.67 -13.29 -26.26
C ALA A 649 -11.37 -12.66 -26.80
N GLY A 650 -11.13 -11.41 -26.46
CA GLY A 650 -9.88 -10.71 -26.73
C GLY A 650 -10.11 -9.25 -27.06
N PHE A 651 -9.06 -8.56 -27.50
CA PHE A 651 -9.09 -7.14 -27.85
C PHE A 651 -8.68 -6.93 -29.31
N SER A 652 -9.50 -6.21 -30.08
CA SER A 652 -9.16 -5.74 -31.43
C SER A 652 -10.14 -4.64 -31.88
N GLY A 653 -9.92 -4.09 -33.08
CA GLY A 653 -10.94 -3.37 -33.84
C GLY A 653 -11.07 -1.88 -33.57
N ASP A 654 -10.12 -1.25 -32.88
CA ASP A 654 -10.11 0.21 -32.72
C ASP A 654 -10.07 0.90 -34.09
N GLY A 655 -11.00 1.85 -34.28
CA GLY A 655 -11.25 2.53 -35.55
C GLY A 655 -12.00 1.69 -36.59
N ALA A 656 -12.31 0.41 -36.34
CA ALA A 656 -13.06 -0.45 -37.27
C ALA A 656 -14.55 -0.57 -36.88
N ALA A 657 -15.33 -1.33 -37.66
CA ALA A 657 -16.71 -1.63 -37.33
C ALA A 657 -16.80 -2.42 -36.00
N ALA A 658 -17.70 -2.00 -35.11
CA ALA A 658 -17.84 -2.55 -33.77
C ALA A 658 -18.20 -4.05 -33.77
N THR A 659 -18.95 -4.51 -34.76
CA THR A 659 -19.31 -5.93 -34.95
C THR A 659 -18.12 -6.82 -35.35
N ALA A 660 -17.03 -6.23 -35.84
CA ALA A 660 -15.79 -6.95 -36.17
C ALA A 660 -14.74 -6.91 -35.03
N ALA A 661 -14.99 -6.12 -33.98
CA ALA A 661 -14.08 -6.00 -32.85
C ALA A 661 -14.24 -7.17 -31.86
N ARG A 662 -13.13 -7.56 -31.23
CA ARG A 662 -13.16 -8.49 -30.09
C ARG A 662 -13.35 -7.70 -28.79
N LEU A 663 -14.25 -8.21 -27.96
CA LEU A 663 -14.48 -7.80 -26.58
C LEU A 663 -14.17 -9.01 -25.70
N ASN A 664 -13.93 -8.79 -24.41
CA ASN A 664 -13.67 -9.86 -23.45
C ASN A 664 -14.45 -9.61 -22.16
N TYR A 665 -15.59 -10.30 -22.07
CA TYR A 665 -16.53 -10.22 -20.95
C TYR A 665 -17.00 -8.77 -20.71
N PRO A 666 -17.70 -8.16 -21.67
CA PRO A 666 -18.25 -6.82 -21.47
C PRO A 666 -19.28 -6.82 -20.34
N VAL A 667 -19.26 -5.79 -19.49
CA VAL A 667 -20.09 -5.72 -18.27
C VAL A 667 -20.93 -4.45 -18.26
N GLY A 668 -20.53 -3.36 -17.60
CA GLY A 668 -21.30 -2.12 -17.55
C GLY A 668 -21.44 -1.40 -18.88
N LEU A 669 -22.57 -0.70 -19.03
CA LEU A 669 -22.97 0.06 -20.21
C LEU A 669 -23.45 1.47 -19.81
N ALA A 670 -23.16 2.47 -20.66
CA ALA A 670 -23.71 3.82 -20.57
C ALA A 670 -23.87 4.44 -21.97
N LEU A 671 -24.87 5.31 -22.14
CA LEU A 671 -25.15 6.00 -23.40
C LEU A 671 -25.04 7.51 -23.21
N ASP A 672 -24.33 8.20 -24.11
CA ASP A 672 -24.38 9.67 -24.17
C ASP A 672 -25.60 10.17 -24.96
N THR A 673 -25.82 11.49 -24.92
CA THR A 673 -26.91 12.16 -25.61
C THR A 673 -26.79 12.09 -27.13
N ASP A 674 -25.59 11.85 -27.66
CA ASP A 674 -25.32 11.71 -29.09
C ASP A 674 -25.55 10.27 -29.58
N GLY A 675 -25.81 9.34 -28.67
CA GLY A 675 -26.08 7.93 -28.93
C GLY A 675 -24.84 7.04 -28.99
N SER A 676 -23.67 7.52 -28.54
CA SER A 676 -22.50 6.66 -28.35
C SER A 676 -22.70 5.76 -27.13
N LEU A 677 -22.31 4.49 -27.27
CA LEU A 677 -22.37 3.51 -26.20
C LEU A 677 -20.98 3.26 -25.62
N PHE A 678 -20.82 3.53 -24.32
CA PHE A 678 -19.64 3.18 -23.55
C PHE A 678 -19.80 1.79 -22.95
N VAL A 679 -18.72 1.00 -23.01
CA VAL A 679 -18.69 -0.42 -22.63
C VAL A 679 -17.49 -0.67 -21.73
N ALA A 680 -17.74 -1.17 -20.52
CA ALA A 680 -16.69 -1.71 -19.68
C ALA A 680 -16.25 -3.09 -20.20
N ASP A 681 -15.07 -3.15 -20.81
CA ASP A 681 -14.49 -4.35 -21.41
C ASP A 681 -13.58 -5.02 -20.35
N TYR A 682 -14.22 -5.73 -19.42
CA TYR A 682 -13.70 -6.12 -18.10
C TYR A 682 -12.31 -6.78 -18.15
N TRP A 683 -12.16 -7.89 -18.87
CA TRP A 683 -10.89 -8.63 -18.94
C TRP A 683 -9.89 -8.00 -19.90
N ASN A 684 -10.33 -7.07 -20.73
CA ASN A 684 -9.45 -6.26 -21.55
C ASN A 684 -9.02 -4.98 -20.86
N HIS A 685 -9.43 -4.72 -19.61
CA HIS A 685 -8.91 -3.64 -18.79
C HIS A 685 -9.15 -2.23 -19.38
N ARG A 686 -10.29 -2.03 -20.04
CA ARG A 686 -10.58 -0.83 -20.84
C ARG A 686 -12.05 -0.44 -20.79
N ILE A 687 -12.34 0.86 -20.98
CA ILE A 687 -13.65 1.33 -21.44
C ILE A 687 -13.56 1.58 -22.96
N ARG A 688 -14.48 0.99 -23.70
CA ARG A 688 -14.63 1.11 -25.15
C ARG A 688 -15.83 1.99 -25.48
N GLN A 689 -15.76 2.76 -26.55
CA GLN A 689 -16.87 3.57 -27.06
C GLN A 689 -17.28 3.05 -28.43
N VAL A 690 -18.55 2.70 -28.60
CA VAL A 690 -19.18 2.42 -29.89
C VAL A 690 -19.87 3.70 -30.33
N LEU A 691 -19.39 4.30 -31.41
CA LEU A 691 -19.92 5.53 -31.99
C LEU A 691 -21.25 5.27 -32.72
N PRO A 692 -22.13 6.29 -32.88
CA PRO A 692 -23.39 6.15 -33.61
C PRO A 692 -23.23 5.64 -35.06
N ASN A 693 -22.08 5.87 -35.67
CA ASN A 693 -21.73 5.37 -37.00
C ASN A 693 -21.32 3.87 -37.03
N GLY A 694 -21.38 3.18 -35.88
CA GLY A 694 -21.06 1.77 -35.75
C GLY A 694 -19.56 1.45 -35.66
N ARG A 695 -18.68 2.43 -35.47
CA ARG A 695 -17.24 2.19 -35.22
C ARG A 695 -16.95 2.10 -33.72
N ILE A 696 -15.91 1.38 -33.33
CA ILE A 696 -15.48 1.25 -31.93
C ILE A 696 -14.09 1.82 -31.71
N THR A 697 -13.84 2.40 -30.54
CA THR A 697 -12.52 2.87 -30.11
C THR A 697 -12.34 2.68 -28.60
N THR A 698 -11.10 2.70 -28.13
CA THR A 698 -10.77 2.75 -26.69
C THR A 698 -10.78 4.20 -26.21
N VAL A 699 -11.45 4.47 -25.08
CA VAL A 699 -11.53 5.82 -24.48
C VAL A 699 -10.88 5.89 -23.10
N ILE A 700 -10.87 4.78 -22.34
CA ILE A 700 -10.18 4.70 -21.05
C ILE A 700 -9.44 3.37 -20.97
N GLY A 701 -8.22 3.40 -20.44
CA GLY A 701 -7.42 2.21 -20.20
C GLY A 701 -6.48 1.90 -21.36
N SER A 702 -5.21 1.68 -21.06
CA SER A 702 -4.25 1.10 -22.03
C SER A 702 -4.46 -0.41 -22.21
N GLY A 703 -5.19 -1.02 -21.28
CA GLY A 703 -5.38 -2.45 -21.05
C GLY A 703 -4.10 -3.26 -20.83
N ASN A 704 -3.07 -2.60 -20.34
CA ASN A 704 -1.91 -3.22 -19.74
C ASN A 704 -2.15 -3.43 -18.24
N THR A 705 -1.78 -4.59 -17.72
CA THR A 705 -1.83 -4.92 -16.28
C THR A 705 -0.56 -4.53 -15.51
N GLY A 706 0.39 -3.83 -16.16
CA GLY A 706 1.66 -3.39 -15.55
C GLY A 706 2.59 -2.56 -16.46
N PRO A 707 3.76 -2.10 -15.96
CA PRO A 707 4.59 -1.07 -16.62
C PRO A 707 5.42 -1.54 -17.81
N ALA A 708 5.35 -2.82 -18.20
CA ALA A 708 6.09 -3.31 -19.38
C ALA A 708 5.60 -2.71 -20.72
N GLY A 709 4.60 -1.81 -20.69
CA GLY A 709 4.02 -1.15 -21.87
C GLY A 709 3.54 0.30 -21.67
N GLY A 710 4.11 1.08 -20.74
CA GLY A 710 3.91 2.53 -20.72
C GLY A 710 2.53 3.07 -20.28
N GLY A 711 1.75 2.33 -19.48
CA GLY A 711 0.48 2.83 -18.92
C GLY A 711 0.66 3.87 -17.80
N TYR A 712 -0.15 4.91 -17.81
CA TYR A 712 -0.23 5.95 -16.78
C TYR A 712 -1.02 5.45 -15.56
N SER A 713 -0.36 5.22 -14.41
CA SER A 713 -1.01 4.68 -13.20
C SER A 713 -1.49 5.76 -12.21
N GLY A 714 -1.28 7.04 -12.53
CA GLY A 714 -1.55 8.18 -11.64
C GLY A 714 -2.93 8.81 -11.86
N ASP A 715 -3.14 9.95 -11.21
CA ASP A 715 -4.28 10.84 -11.42
C ASP A 715 -3.85 12.08 -12.19
N GLY A 716 -4.62 12.46 -13.19
CA GLY A 716 -4.35 13.63 -14.04
C GLY A 716 -3.54 13.32 -15.29
N GLY A 717 -3.65 12.13 -15.86
CA GLY A 717 -3.06 11.78 -17.15
C GLY A 717 -4.11 11.39 -18.18
N PRO A 718 -3.70 11.08 -19.43
CA PRO A 718 -4.63 10.76 -20.50
C PRO A 718 -5.45 9.49 -20.20
N PRO A 719 -6.79 9.53 -20.27
CA PRO A 719 -7.65 8.38 -19.96
C PRO A 719 -7.29 7.13 -20.77
N ALA A 720 -6.98 7.27 -22.06
CA ALA A 720 -6.59 6.14 -22.93
C ALA A 720 -5.28 5.47 -22.52
N LEU A 721 -4.41 6.15 -21.77
CA LEU A 721 -3.17 5.57 -21.24
C LEU A 721 -3.33 5.05 -19.81
N ALA A 722 -4.45 5.33 -19.16
CA ALA A 722 -4.68 4.94 -17.77
C ALA A 722 -4.42 3.45 -17.55
N MET A 723 -3.80 3.10 -16.43
CA MET A 723 -3.79 1.73 -15.95
C MET A 723 -5.14 1.46 -15.29
N MET A 724 -5.97 0.68 -15.98
CA MET A 724 -7.28 0.25 -15.50
C MET A 724 -7.24 -1.24 -15.17
N LEU A 725 -7.80 -1.64 -14.04
CA LEU A 725 -7.83 -3.01 -13.56
C LEU A 725 -9.26 -3.48 -13.32
N TYR A 726 -9.78 -4.23 -14.31
CA TYR A 726 -11.09 -4.87 -14.24
C TYR A 726 -12.24 -3.87 -14.01
N PRO A 727 -12.49 -2.96 -14.97
CA PRO A 727 -13.60 -2.03 -14.87
C PRO A 727 -14.93 -2.80 -14.89
N THR A 728 -15.78 -2.58 -13.91
CA THR A 728 -17.06 -3.29 -13.75
C THR A 728 -18.26 -2.49 -14.20
N ASP A 729 -18.19 -1.16 -14.08
CA ASP A 729 -19.24 -0.28 -14.55
C ASP A 729 -18.72 1.02 -15.16
N VAL A 730 -19.55 1.61 -16.01
CA VAL A 730 -19.37 2.94 -16.57
C VAL A 730 -20.72 3.67 -16.56
N LYS A 731 -20.72 4.94 -16.18
CA LYS A 731 -21.88 5.84 -16.16
C LYS A 731 -21.48 7.21 -16.65
N LEU A 732 -22.46 7.96 -17.16
CA LEU A 732 -22.29 9.37 -17.50
C LEU A 732 -22.92 10.22 -16.40
N ALA A 733 -22.19 11.21 -15.94
CA ALA A 733 -22.74 12.29 -15.14
C ALA A 733 -23.59 13.23 -16.01
N ALA A 734 -24.39 14.09 -15.37
CA ALA A 734 -25.29 15.02 -16.06
C ALA A 734 -24.55 16.02 -16.97
N ASP A 735 -23.27 16.28 -16.69
CA ASP A 735 -22.35 17.11 -17.48
C ASP A 735 -21.68 16.35 -18.65
N GLY A 736 -22.01 15.07 -18.84
CA GLY A 736 -21.44 14.23 -19.89
C GLY A 736 -20.09 13.60 -19.54
N GLU A 737 -19.61 13.72 -18.31
CA GLU A 737 -18.35 13.11 -17.89
C GLU A 737 -18.49 11.62 -17.57
N LEU A 738 -17.48 10.84 -17.94
CA LEU A 738 -17.46 9.41 -17.68
C LEU A 738 -17.00 9.13 -16.25
N ILE A 739 -17.80 8.33 -15.54
CA ILE A 739 -17.45 7.76 -14.25
C ILE A 739 -17.35 6.25 -14.43
N THR A 740 -16.26 5.65 -13.96
CA THR A 740 -16.05 4.21 -14.00
C THR A 740 -15.51 3.71 -12.68
N VAL A 741 -15.69 2.43 -12.39
CA VAL A 741 -15.27 1.81 -11.14
C VAL A 741 -14.46 0.55 -11.43
N GLU A 742 -13.41 0.34 -10.63
CA GLU A 742 -12.44 -0.74 -10.81
C GLU A 742 -12.40 -1.63 -9.57
N THR A 743 -12.47 -2.94 -9.77
CA THR A 743 -12.61 -3.89 -8.64
C THR A 743 -11.30 -4.19 -7.92
N ARG A 744 -10.16 -4.23 -8.63
CA ARG A 744 -8.87 -4.60 -8.02
C ARG A 744 -8.23 -3.45 -7.24
N LEU A 745 -8.26 -2.25 -7.80
CA LEU A 745 -7.79 -1.06 -7.09
C LEU A 745 -8.82 -0.57 -6.07
N GLY A 746 -10.10 -0.94 -6.23
CA GLY A 746 -11.17 -0.49 -5.34
C GLY A 746 -11.33 1.03 -5.42
N VAL A 747 -11.34 1.59 -6.63
CA VAL A 747 -11.40 3.02 -6.89
C VAL A 747 -12.52 3.35 -7.87
N VAL A 748 -13.09 4.54 -7.70
CA VAL A 748 -13.96 5.19 -8.67
C VAL A 748 -13.13 6.24 -9.40
N ARG A 749 -13.08 6.14 -10.72
CA ARG A 749 -12.43 7.08 -11.61
C ARG A 749 -13.45 7.97 -12.29
N ARG A 750 -13.07 9.22 -12.52
CA ARG A 750 -13.82 10.18 -13.33
C ARG A 750 -12.93 10.77 -14.40
N VAL A 751 -13.44 10.89 -15.62
CA VAL A 751 -12.76 11.53 -16.75
C VAL A 751 -13.34 12.91 -16.97
N PHE A 752 -12.49 13.92 -16.84
CA PHE A 752 -12.83 15.31 -17.11
C PHE A 752 -12.44 15.66 -18.54
N THR A 753 -13.40 16.16 -19.31
CA THR A 753 -13.26 16.43 -20.75
C THR A 753 -13.19 17.92 -21.11
N HIS A 754 -13.52 18.83 -20.17
CA HIS A 754 -13.67 20.27 -20.45
C HIS A 754 -13.06 21.21 -19.38
N GLY A 755 -11.89 20.86 -18.81
CA GLY A 755 -11.27 21.62 -17.72
C GLY A 755 -10.25 22.71 -18.14
N LYS A 756 -9.86 23.58 -17.20
CA LYS A 756 -8.68 24.45 -17.31
C LYS A 756 -7.49 23.83 -16.57
N VAL A 757 -6.27 24.26 -16.88
CA VAL A 757 -5.04 23.88 -16.17
C VAL A 757 -4.28 25.11 -15.68
N LEU A 758 -3.96 25.14 -14.39
CA LEU A 758 -2.87 25.94 -13.85
C LEU A 758 -1.56 25.33 -14.30
N HIS A 759 -0.76 26.04 -15.07
CA HIS A 759 0.49 25.55 -15.63
C HIS A 759 1.61 26.57 -15.48
N GLY A 760 2.84 26.09 -15.34
CA GLY A 760 4.00 26.95 -15.21
C GLY A 760 5.27 26.18 -14.91
N THR A 761 6.44 26.80 -15.04
CA THR A 761 7.71 26.22 -14.60
C THR A 761 8.33 27.16 -13.55
N PRO A 762 8.35 26.79 -12.26
CA PRO A 762 8.88 27.66 -11.23
C PRO A 762 10.38 27.83 -11.38
N THR A 763 10.84 29.07 -11.15
CA THR A 763 12.26 29.40 -11.09
C THR A 763 12.78 29.29 -9.65
N ALA A 764 14.10 29.33 -9.46
CA ALA A 764 14.68 29.35 -8.11
C ALA A 764 14.18 30.55 -7.27
N ALA A 765 13.83 31.67 -7.91
CA ALA A 765 13.27 32.84 -7.23
C ALA A 765 11.85 32.60 -6.67
N ALA A 766 11.15 31.57 -7.16
CA ALA A 766 9.83 31.19 -6.70
C ALA A 766 9.85 30.28 -5.45
N ALA A 767 11.02 29.89 -4.95
CA ALA A 767 11.17 28.93 -3.85
C ALA A 767 10.39 29.32 -2.57
N GLY A 768 9.95 28.29 -1.85
CA GLY A 768 9.17 28.39 -0.62
C GLY A 768 7.66 28.33 -0.84
N ALA A 769 6.92 28.38 0.27
CA ALA A 769 5.46 28.37 0.23
C ALA A 769 4.91 29.67 -0.39
N ARG A 770 3.92 29.54 -1.26
CA ARG A 770 3.11 30.63 -1.81
C ARG A 770 1.65 30.25 -1.71
N GLU A 771 0.82 31.21 -1.35
CA GLU A 771 -0.62 31.03 -1.43
C GLU A 771 -1.05 31.15 -2.90
N VAL A 772 -1.78 30.15 -3.37
CA VAL A 772 -2.41 30.13 -4.68
C VAL A 772 -3.91 30.13 -4.48
N ALA A 773 -4.60 31.11 -5.08
CA ALA A 773 -6.05 31.23 -5.03
C ALA A 773 -6.63 31.35 -6.45
N VAL A 774 -7.62 30.52 -6.75
CA VAL A 774 -8.36 30.52 -8.01
C VAL A 774 -9.86 30.54 -7.72
N GLN A 775 -10.62 31.27 -8.51
CA GLN A 775 -12.08 31.31 -8.45
C GLN A 775 -12.70 30.49 -9.58
N ALA A 776 -13.68 29.66 -9.22
CA ALA A 776 -14.65 29.11 -10.15
C ALA A 776 -15.88 30.03 -10.11
N VAL A 777 -16.39 30.43 -11.27
CA VAL A 777 -17.54 31.35 -11.41
C VAL A 777 -18.60 30.71 -12.29
N ALA A 778 -19.83 30.63 -11.80
CA ALA A 778 -20.98 30.11 -12.53
C ALA A 778 -22.24 30.86 -12.08
N GLY A 779 -23.15 31.17 -13.01
CA GLY A 779 -24.41 31.89 -12.71
C GLY A 779 -24.28 33.24 -12.00
N GLY A 780 -23.10 33.87 -12.05
CA GLY A 780 -22.80 35.12 -11.32
C GLY A 780 -22.39 34.92 -9.85
N LEU A 781 -22.27 33.69 -9.38
CA LEU A 781 -21.71 33.32 -8.08
C LEU A 781 -20.30 32.75 -8.25
N ALA A 782 -19.48 32.86 -7.20
CA ALA A 782 -18.08 32.43 -7.23
C ALA A 782 -17.71 31.59 -6.01
N ALA A 783 -16.92 30.55 -6.22
CA ALA A 783 -16.27 29.77 -5.17
C ALA A 783 -14.76 29.84 -5.32
N THR A 784 -14.06 30.20 -4.25
CA THR A 784 -12.59 30.32 -4.25
C THR A 784 -11.96 29.07 -3.67
N GLN A 785 -10.98 28.50 -4.37
CA GLN A 785 -10.09 27.47 -3.82
C GLN A 785 -8.72 28.09 -3.54
N THR A 786 -8.28 27.96 -2.30
CA THR A 786 -6.98 28.45 -1.83
C THR A 786 -6.12 27.29 -1.35
N PHE A 787 -4.85 27.26 -1.75
CA PHE A 787 -3.90 26.26 -1.30
C PHE A 787 -2.48 26.81 -1.18
N ALA A 788 -1.68 26.18 -0.31
CA ALA A 788 -0.26 26.45 -0.20
C ALA A 788 0.49 25.61 -1.25
N LEU A 789 1.16 26.30 -2.19
CA LEU A 789 2.08 25.69 -3.13
C LEU A 789 3.51 25.91 -2.66
N VAL A 790 4.19 24.82 -2.30
CA VAL A 790 5.59 24.83 -1.86
C VAL A 790 6.48 24.53 -3.06
N VAL A 791 7.23 25.54 -3.50
CA VAL A 791 8.24 25.37 -4.55
C VAL A 791 9.55 24.90 -3.89
N GLU A 792 9.93 23.66 -4.18
CA GLU A 792 11.09 23.00 -3.61
C GLU A 792 12.31 23.08 -4.53
N THR A 793 13.46 23.42 -3.95
CA THR A 793 14.76 23.36 -4.64
C THR A 793 15.49 22.10 -4.18
N PRO A 794 15.77 21.13 -5.09
CA PRO A 794 16.56 19.95 -4.75
C PRO A 794 17.93 20.32 -4.18
N PRO A 795 18.53 19.46 -3.34
CA PRO A 795 19.81 19.77 -2.73
C PRO A 795 20.92 19.70 -3.79
N ALA A 796 21.87 20.62 -3.71
CA ALA A 796 23.05 20.64 -4.57
C ALA A 796 24.29 20.94 -3.73
N ILE A 797 25.38 20.21 -3.96
CA ILE A 797 26.65 20.43 -3.27
C ILE A 797 27.33 21.67 -3.86
N THR A 798 27.44 22.74 -3.08
CA THR A 798 28.08 24.00 -3.46
C THR A 798 29.56 24.02 -3.11
N LEU A 799 29.95 23.30 -2.05
CA LEU A 799 31.35 23.08 -1.70
C LEU A 799 31.59 21.58 -1.47
N GLN A 800 32.38 20.97 -2.34
CA GLN A 800 32.79 19.58 -2.17
C GLN A 800 33.77 19.46 -1.00
N PRO A 801 33.73 18.35 -0.24
CA PRO A 801 34.77 18.05 0.71
C PRO A 801 36.13 17.87 0.01
N ARG A 802 37.21 17.94 0.78
CA ARG A 802 38.59 17.78 0.27
C ARG A 802 39.30 16.67 1.01
N SER A 803 40.14 15.92 0.29
CA SER A 803 41.03 14.92 0.89
C SER A 803 41.95 15.55 1.93
N GLN A 804 42.28 14.81 2.99
CA GLN A 804 43.15 15.27 4.07
C GLN A 804 44.25 14.26 4.40
N VAL A 805 45.37 14.79 4.89
CA VAL A 805 46.43 14.02 5.55
C VAL A 805 46.51 14.49 7.00
N ALA A 806 46.29 13.59 7.95
CA ALA A 806 46.39 13.86 9.37
C ALA A 806 47.51 13.02 9.99
N MET A 807 48.34 13.61 10.86
CA MET A 807 49.25 12.83 11.69
C MET A 807 48.43 11.98 12.67
N GLN A 808 48.87 10.76 12.97
CA GLN A 808 48.24 9.95 14.01
C GLN A 808 48.22 10.75 15.32
N GLY A 809 47.05 10.83 15.95
CA GLY A 809 46.81 11.66 17.13
C GLY A 809 46.24 13.05 16.85
N ALA A 810 46.28 13.53 15.60
CA ALA A 810 45.76 14.84 15.23
C ALA A 810 44.27 14.80 14.87
N ARG A 811 43.60 15.96 14.90
CA ARG A 811 42.22 16.11 14.43
C ARG A 811 42.18 16.20 12.89
N ALA A 812 41.25 15.50 12.25
CA ALA A 812 40.89 15.67 10.83
C ALA A 812 39.46 16.23 10.71
N THR A 813 39.17 16.99 9.65
CA THR A 813 37.85 17.62 9.48
C THR A 813 37.45 17.71 8.01
N PHE A 814 36.34 17.10 7.63
CA PHE A 814 35.73 17.28 6.31
C PHE A 814 34.57 18.26 6.41
N VAL A 815 34.50 19.20 5.47
CA VAL A 815 33.41 20.19 5.38
C VAL A 815 32.76 20.06 4.02
N VAL A 816 31.43 20.12 4.00
CA VAL A 816 30.61 20.23 2.80
C VAL A 816 29.72 21.47 2.96
N GLU A 817 29.39 22.12 1.86
CA GLU A 817 28.27 23.06 1.82
C GLU A 817 27.27 22.58 0.78
N ALA A 818 25.99 22.65 1.14
CA ALA A 818 24.90 22.31 0.25
C ALA A 818 23.84 23.42 0.25
N SER A 819 23.31 23.71 -0.93
CA SER A 819 22.13 24.56 -1.12
C SER A 819 20.89 23.70 -1.34
N GLY A 820 19.71 24.28 -1.17
CA GLY A 820 18.42 23.63 -1.43
C GLY A 820 17.38 24.10 -0.43
N SER A 821 16.13 23.64 -0.58
CA SER A 821 15.10 23.87 0.43
C SER A 821 15.46 23.21 1.77
N SER A 822 15.04 23.85 2.86
CA SER A 822 15.15 23.31 4.24
C SER A 822 13.99 22.33 4.54
N PRO A 823 14.19 21.29 5.37
CA PRO A 823 15.44 20.92 6.04
C PRO A 823 16.40 20.17 5.09
N LEU A 824 17.68 20.57 5.12
CA LEU A 824 18.78 19.80 4.54
C LEU A 824 19.28 18.82 5.59
N ASN A 825 19.14 17.53 5.31
CA ASN A 825 19.63 16.46 6.18
C ASN A 825 20.91 15.88 5.60
N TYR A 826 21.94 15.76 6.42
CA TYR A 826 23.28 15.28 6.02
C TYR A 826 23.52 13.88 6.60
N GLN A 827 24.25 13.05 5.86
CA GLN A 827 24.76 11.77 6.33
C GLN A 827 26.13 11.50 5.73
N TRP A 828 27.18 11.58 6.56
CA TRP A 828 28.53 11.21 6.14
C TRP A 828 28.67 9.70 6.01
N LEU A 829 29.43 9.28 5.01
CA LEU A 829 29.73 7.91 4.64
C LEU A 829 31.24 7.69 4.68
N ARG A 830 31.69 6.52 5.12
CA ARG A 830 33.06 6.03 5.02
C ARG A 830 33.08 4.72 4.25
N ASN A 831 33.83 4.66 3.16
CA ASN A 831 33.91 3.51 2.24
C ASN A 831 32.52 3.01 1.81
N GLY A 832 31.57 3.94 1.63
CA GLY A 832 30.19 3.64 1.25
C GLY A 832 29.23 3.31 2.41
N ALA A 833 29.70 3.23 3.66
CA ALA A 833 28.87 2.95 4.84
C ALA A 833 28.62 4.22 5.68
N ALA A 834 27.42 4.39 6.23
CA ALA A 834 27.08 5.55 7.05
C ALA A 834 27.90 5.63 8.35
N LEU A 835 28.37 6.82 8.67
CA LEU A 835 29.04 7.15 9.93
C LEU A 835 28.03 7.65 10.96
N SER A 836 28.30 7.37 12.24
CA SER A 836 27.57 7.91 13.38
C SER A 836 28.51 8.66 14.31
N ASP A 837 27.95 9.58 15.12
CA ASP A 837 28.68 10.32 16.14
C ASP A 837 29.04 9.38 17.30
N PHE A 838 30.13 8.63 17.13
CA PHE A 838 30.61 7.66 18.10
C PHE A 838 32.14 7.58 18.10
N GLY A 839 32.70 7.50 19.31
CA GLY A 839 34.14 7.43 19.53
C GLY A 839 34.84 8.71 19.08
N ARG A 840 35.58 8.60 17.98
CA ARG A 840 36.43 9.68 17.44
C ARG A 840 35.72 10.52 16.38
N PHE A 841 34.56 10.09 15.89
CA PHE A 841 33.76 10.79 14.87
C PHE A 841 32.70 11.69 15.52
N GLY A 842 32.55 12.91 15.01
CA GLY A 842 31.49 13.84 15.41
C GLY A 842 31.01 14.70 14.23
N GLY A 843 29.74 15.14 14.26
CA GLY A 843 29.15 15.93 13.18
C GLY A 843 28.76 15.14 11.92
N THR A 844 28.60 13.82 12.03
CA THR A 844 28.25 12.90 10.92
C THR A 844 26.89 13.16 10.28
N ALA A 845 26.00 13.87 10.97
CA ALA A 845 24.71 14.34 10.47
C ALA A 845 24.68 15.85 10.18
N THR A 846 25.85 16.46 10.03
CA THR A 846 26.00 17.91 9.83
C THR A 846 26.84 18.21 8.59
N PRO A 847 26.92 19.48 8.14
CA PRO A 847 27.82 19.87 7.06
C PRO A 847 29.31 19.66 7.37
N GLN A 848 29.68 19.33 8.61
CA GLN A 848 31.08 19.13 9.01
C GLN A 848 31.26 17.82 9.77
N LEU A 849 32.06 16.91 9.21
CA LEU A 849 32.56 15.73 9.91
C LEU A 849 33.90 16.05 10.58
N THR A 850 34.02 15.75 11.87
CA THR A 850 35.26 15.86 12.64
C THR A 850 35.70 14.47 13.10
N ILE A 851 37.00 14.19 13.02
CA ILE A 851 37.65 12.98 13.51
C ILE A 851 38.71 13.41 14.51
N GLU A 852 38.44 13.23 15.80
CA GLU A 852 39.36 13.54 16.88
C GLU A 852 40.41 12.45 17.05
N ASN A 853 41.66 12.82 17.36
CA ASN A 853 42.72 11.85 17.65
C ASN A 853 42.83 10.76 16.55
N ALA A 854 42.94 11.17 15.27
CA ALA A 854 42.93 10.30 14.09
C ALA A 854 43.95 9.16 14.23
N GLN A 855 43.58 7.96 13.79
CA GLN A 855 44.40 6.75 13.87
C GLN A 855 44.49 6.09 12.50
N PRO A 856 45.48 5.20 12.27
CA PRO A 856 45.69 4.56 10.97
C PRO A 856 44.43 3.87 10.45
N GLU A 857 43.62 3.31 11.34
CA GLU A 857 42.35 2.66 11.03
C GLU A 857 41.21 3.60 10.62
N ASP A 858 41.40 4.92 10.60
CA ASP A 858 40.44 5.87 10.02
C ASP A 858 40.71 6.18 8.55
N ALA A 859 41.89 5.84 8.04
CA ALA A 859 42.21 6.08 6.65
C ALA A 859 41.17 5.42 5.71
N GLY A 860 40.82 6.10 4.63
CA GLY A 860 39.82 5.62 3.69
C GLY A 860 39.02 6.72 3.03
N THR A 861 38.01 6.29 2.28
CA THR A 861 37.20 7.16 1.44
C THR A 861 36.02 7.71 2.23
N TYR A 862 35.73 8.99 2.12
CA TYR A 862 34.60 9.67 2.76
C TYR A 862 33.74 10.38 1.72
N ALA A 863 32.43 10.39 1.91
CA ALA A 863 31.47 11.16 1.11
C ALA A 863 30.30 11.57 2.01
N VAL A 864 29.44 12.48 1.58
CA VAL A 864 28.25 12.88 2.34
C VAL A 864 27.04 12.93 1.42
N GLN A 865 25.95 12.30 1.86
CA GLN A 865 24.66 12.42 1.22
C GLN A 865 23.88 13.56 1.87
N VAL A 866 23.29 14.42 1.03
CA VAL A 866 22.41 15.51 1.48
C VAL A 866 21.04 15.33 0.85
N LEU A 867 19.99 15.37 1.65
CA LEU A 867 18.61 15.21 1.16
C LEU A 867 17.66 16.26 1.74
N ASN A 868 16.64 16.60 0.97
CA ASN A 868 15.48 17.38 1.39
C ASN A 868 14.20 16.85 0.69
N PRO A 869 13.01 17.41 0.94
CA PRO A 869 11.78 16.99 0.27
C PRO A 869 11.82 17.07 -1.27
N GLY A 870 12.69 17.91 -1.84
CA GLY A 870 12.89 18.08 -3.28
C GLY A 870 13.85 17.08 -3.93
N GLY A 871 14.62 16.29 -3.16
CA GLY A 871 15.51 15.27 -3.71
C GLY A 871 16.73 14.97 -2.84
N SER A 872 17.75 14.34 -3.43
CA SER A 872 19.02 14.05 -2.77
C SER A 872 20.21 14.22 -3.70
N VAL A 873 21.37 14.52 -3.13
CA VAL A 873 22.65 14.62 -3.83
C VAL A 873 23.74 13.96 -2.99
N LEU A 874 24.67 13.26 -3.67
CA LEU A 874 25.84 12.66 -3.05
C LEU A 874 27.08 13.49 -3.40
N SER A 875 27.93 13.79 -2.42
CA SER A 875 29.19 14.49 -2.66
C SER A 875 30.17 13.64 -3.47
N ALA A 876 31.22 14.28 -3.99
CA ALA A 876 32.40 13.58 -4.44
C ALA A 876 33.04 12.81 -3.26
N ALA A 877 33.65 11.68 -3.59
CA ALA A 877 34.40 10.85 -2.65
C ALA A 877 35.80 11.44 -2.42
N VAL A 878 36.22 11.57 -1.16
CA VAL A 878 37.52 12.14 -0.74
C VAL A 878 38.29 11.20 0.16
N GLN A 879 39.61 11.32 0.24
CA GLN A 879 40.45 10.42 1.01
C GLN A 879 40.92 11.04 2.33
N LEU A 880 40.87 10.27 3.41
CA LEU A 880 41.69 10.51 4.60
C LEU A 880 42.93 9.61 4.55
N THR A 881 44.10 10.22 4.64
CA THR A 881 45.36 9.51 4.92
C THR A 881 45.78 9.82 6.34
N VAL A 882 46.16 8.79 7.12
CA VAL A 882 46.71 8.98 8.46
C VAL A 882 48.17 8.58 8.49
N ASP A 883 49.05 9.55 8.74
CA ASP A 883 50.49 9.33 8.80
C ASP A 883 50.90 8.84 10.19
N THR A 884 51.60 7.71 10.23
CA THR A 884 52.01 7.02 11.48
C THR A 884 53.39 7.43 11.97
N ASN A 885 54.09 8.30 11.24
CA ASN A 885 55.40 8.82 11.59
C ASN A 885 55.30 9.96 12.62
N VAL A 886 54.61 9.73 13.74
CA VAL A 886 54.50 10.72 14.82
C VAL A 886 55.86 10.83 15.53
N PRO A 887 56.51 12.01 15.57
CA PRO A 887 57.80 12.16 16.23
C PRO A 887 57.70 11.88 17.74
N PRO A 888 58.71 11.26 18.36
CA PRO A 888 58.76 11.08 19.79
C PRO A 888 59.01 12.44 20.47
N THR A 889 58.41 12.64 21.63
CA THR A 889 58.59 13.84 22.44
C THR A 889 59.46 13.53 23.64
N LEU A 890 60.36 14.46 23.96
CA LEU A 890 61.23 14.43 25.12
C LEU A 890 60.86 15.58 26.05
N SER A 891 60.63 15.27 27.33
CA SER A 891 60.50 16.28 28.38
C SER A 891 61.38 15.94 29.56
N GLN A 892 61.84 16.94 30.31
CA GLN A 892 62.66 16.74 31.50
C GLN A 892 61.77 16.60 32.73
N ALA A 893 61.87 15.48 33.45
CA ALA A 893 61.17 15.24 34.72
C ALA A 893 61.92 15.76 35.95
N GLY A 894 63.12 16.29 35.79
CA GLY A 894 63.93 16.92 36.83
C GLY A 894 65.26 16.21 37.06
N LEU A 895 65.81 16.37 38.27
CA LEU A 895 67.02 15.71 38.73
C LEU A 895 66.68 14.75 39.86
N ARG A 896 67.09 13.47 39.75
CA ARG A 896 66.96 12.49 40.83
C ARG A 896 68.33 11.89 41.12
N ASN A 897 68.80 12.00 42.37
CA ASN A 897 70.11 11.51 42.81
C ASN A 897 71.29 11.98 41.91
N GLY A 898 71.25 13.24 41.45
CA GLY A 898 72.28 13.82 40.58
C GLY A 898 72.21 13.41 39.10
N GLN A 899 71.17 12.68 38.68
CA GLN A 899 70.95 12.25 37.29
C GLN A 899 69.84 13.06 36.64
N ILE A 900 70.00 13.42 35.36
CA ILE A 900 68.92 14.04 34.57
C ILE A 900 67.92 12.95 34.23
N VAL A 901 66.65 13.22 34.52
CA VAL A 901 65.54 12.32 34.22
C VAL A 901 64.76 12.87 33.03
N LEU A 902 64.70 12.10 31.96
CA LEU A 902 63.92 12.39 30.76
C LEU A 902 62.71 11.48 30.71
N LEU A 903 61.58 12.04 30.30
CA LEU A 903 60.39 11.28 29.93
C LEU A 903 60.30 11.26 28.42
N VAL A 904 60.35 10.07 27.85
CA VAL A 904 60.14 9.84 26.43
C VAL A 904 58.70 9.41 26.22
N SER A 905 57.95 10.18 25.43
CA SER A 905 56.55 9.88 25.10
C SER A 905 56.37 9.79 23.60
N GLY A 906 55.50 8.90 23.13
CA GLY A 906 55.19 8.71 21.72
C GLY A 906 54.38 7.43 21.50
N PRO A 907 54.14 7.02 20.24
CA PRO A 907 53.32 5.86 19.94
C PRO A 907 53.88 4.58 20.57
N ALA A 908 53.06 3.87 21.36
CA ALA A 908 53.46 2.65 22.04
C ALA A 908 53.92 1.55 21.05
N GLY A 909 54.93 0.78 21.43
CA GLY A 909 55.53 -0.28 20.63
C GLY A 909 56.63 0.16 19.66
N ARG A 910 56.83 1.48 19.45
CA ARG A 910 57.94 2.00 18.63
C ARG A 910 59.26 1.95 19.40
N ARG A 911 60.32 1.52 18.72
CA ARG A 911 61.69 1.62 19.26
C ARG A 911 62.23 3.02 19.01
N CYS A 912 62.69 3.65 20.07
CA CYS A 912 63.28 4.97 20.04
C CYS A 912 64.71 4.89 20.56
N GLU A 913 65.63 5.40 19.76
CA GLU A 913 67.00 5.64 20.18
C GLU A 913 67.10 7.02 20.81
N ILE A 914 67.53 7.06 22.07
CA ILE A 914 67.75 8.31 22.80
C ILE A 914 69.23 8.60 22.76
N GLU A 915 69.55 9.78 22.25
CA GLU A 915 70.93 10.24 22.14
C GLU A 915 71.11 11.52 22.96
N SER A 916 72.30 11.71 23.50
CA SER A 916 72.70 12.95 24.13
C SER A 916 73.95 13.53 23.48
N ALA A 917 74.03 14.85 23.44
CA ALA A 917 75.19 15.58 22.93
C ALA A 917 75.53 16.75 23.88
N PRO A 918 76.82 17.06 24.08
CA PRO A 918 77.23 18.27 24.79
C PRO A 918 77.06 19.53 23.94
N ASP A 919 76.99 19.41 22.60
CA ASP A 919 77.18 20.52 21.66
C ASP A 919 76.35 20.42 20.35
N PHE A 920 75.24 19.68 20.34
CA PHE A 920 74.38 19.42 19.16
C PHE A 920 75.06 18.77 17.94
N ALA A 921 76.38 18.51 17.98
CA ALA A 921 77.15 17.95 16.88
C ALA A 921 77.56 16.49 17.16
N ASN A 922 78.03 16.21 18.39
CA ASN A 922 78.56 14.91 18.77
C ASN A 922 77.51 14.10 19.55
N TRP A 923 76.58 13.48 18.83
CA TRP A 923 75.52 12.67 19.41
C TRP A 923 76.02 11.28 19.77
N VAL A 924 75.77 10.86 21.01
CA VAL A 924 76.08 9.53 21.52
C VAL A 924 74.80 8.86 21.98
N LYS A 925 74.60 7.60 21.58
CA LYS A 925 73.50 6.76 22.05
C LYS A 925 73.56 6.62 23.57
N LEU A 926 72.53 7.14 24.24
CA LEU A 926 72.35 7.01 25.67
C LEU A 926 71.71 5.65 25.99
N THR A 927 70.61 5.34 25.31
CA THR A 927 69.90 4.06 25.44
C THR A 927 68.94 3.85 24.27
N GLU A 928 68.32 2.68 24.21
CA GLU A 928 67.19 2.39 23.33
C GLU A 928 65.99 1.95 24.18
N VAL A 929 64.83 2.54 23.91
CA VAL A 929 63.59 2.24 24.63
C VAL A 929 62.50 1.85 23.66
N THR A 930 61.72 0.83 24.02
CA THR A 930 60.43 0.59 23.38
C THR A 930 59.39 1.44 24.11
N LEU A 931 58.77 2.37 23.39
CA LEU A 931 57.78 3.26 23.98
C LEU A 931 56.57 2.46 24.49
N ALA A 932 56.02 2.88 25.62
CA ALA A 932 54.82 2.33 26.22
C ALA A 932 53.71 3.39 26.27
N ALA A 933 52.51 2.99 26.69
CA ALA A 933 51.39 3.92 26.87
C ALA A 933 51.69 4.99 27.94
N ALA A 934 52.53 4.68 28.93
CA ALA A 934 53.07 5.64 29.88
C ALA A 934 54.45 6.14 29.41
N PRO A 935 54.82 7.41 29.68
CA PRO A 935 56.14 7.93 29.36
C PRO A 935 57.24 7.05 29.95
N VAL A 936 58.22 6.69 29.12
CA VAL A 936 59.35 5.86 29.54
C VAL A 936 60.41 6.77 30.16
N GLU A 937 60.78 6.46 31.40
CA GLU A 937 61.81 7.21 32.11
C GLU A 937 63.20 6.77 31.67
N VAL A 938 64.03 7.72 31.27
CA VAL A 938 65.42 7.51 30.87
C VAL A 938 66.31 8.43 31.69
N THR A 939 67.34 7.87 32.32
CA THR A 939 68.27 8.64 33.16
C THR A 939 69.63 8.80 32.51
N ASP A 940 70.20 10.01 32.64
CA ASP A 940 71.55 10.34 32.22
C ASP A 940 72.39 10.68 33.46
N ARG A 941 73.49 9.93 33.66
CA ARG A 941 74.34 10.00 34.87
C ARG A 941 75.42 11.08 34.82
N VAL A 942 75.51 11.84 33.73
CA VAL A 942 76.64 12.74 33.51
C VAL A 942 76.47 14.07 34.28
N THR A 943 77.53 14.50 34.97
CA THR A 943 77.58 15.75 35.73
C THR A 943 78.33 16.86 34.97
N GLY A 944 77.68 18.02 34.76
CA GLY A 944 78.30 19.26 34.24
C GLY A 944 77.82 19.75 32.85
N ARG A 945 77.44 21.05 32.80
CA ARG A 945 76.95 21.93 31.69
C ARG A 945 75.85 21.37 30.75
N VAL A 946 75.18 22.31 30.05
CA VAL A 946 73.98 22.10 29.20
C VAL A 946 74.11 20.87 28.32
N ARG A 947 73.07 20.03 28.31
CA ARG A 947 72.97 18.82 27.50
C ARG A 947 71.80 18.93 26.54
N PHE A 948 71.99 18.41 25.33
CA PHE A 948 70.94 18.30 24.33
C PHE A 948 70.56 16.85 24.15
N TYR A 949 69.27 16.61 23.99
CA TYR A 949 68.69 15.29 23.86
C TYR A 949 67.85 15.24 22.59
N ARG A 950 67.93 14.13 21.87
CA ARG A 950 67.01 13.83 20.78
C ARG A 950 66.57 12.38 20.87
N ALA A 951 65.36 12.15 20.37
CA ALA A 951 64.78 10.83 20.25
C ALA A 951 64.54 10.56 18.76
N LEU A 952 65.07 9.44 18.29
CA LEU A 952 64.98 9.02 16.89
C LEU A 952 64.14 7.74 16.84
N ILE A 953 63.06 7.74 16.06
CA ILE A 953 62.32 6.50 15.76
C ILE A 953 63.16 5.69 14.77
N ARG A 954 63.48 4.46 15.14
CA ARG A 954 64.22 3.50 14.31
C ARG A 954 63.27 2.54 13.60
#